data_AF-A0A7C7V663-F1
#
_entry.id   AF-A0A7C7V663-F1
#
_cell.length_a   1.000
_cell.length_b   1.000
_cell.length_c   1.000
_cell.angle_alpha   90.00
_cell.angle_beta   90.00
_cell.angle_gamma   90.00
#
_symmetry.space_group_name_H-M   'P 1'
#
loop_
_entity.id
_entity.type
_entity.pdbx_description
1 polymer ?
#
loop_
_entity_poly.entity_id
_entity_poly.type
_entity_poly.pdbx_seq_one_letter_code
_entity_poly.pdbx_strand_id
1 'polypeptide(L)'
;MNFVRSSSADRPIWSAQLAKYLLGALVLAALVLRFSSAAEQDADQVPLYLQEPYDQITLDERNDHAVLKVYPIKLPPGGIPEHPRPHEGIVIRLLDDPETPYEVKWHAIEEVKLFEELVLDEANAKVKTGKLDEAWDYFQFLLDEYPNVKGLEESIQRYLFQEAGTLAEQKQYAASLAVLRELYRRNPKYPDLERAAGTMTDRLVAGYVEGGQYASARRLVRSLAEMFPQHAVIQQWEGKWKEQAAKLLAEAQKAGQAGRWRQADQLLRRLCRIWPQLPGARQYMEVVHRRYPRVVVGVTQAAVALQPARLHDWAARRAVRLVHRTLTEFLGPGTDGGKYRSPLGEIEIQELGLRIAFRLDPDRRWFAGDSALTGYDLARRLLAVADPHDPAYRSLWAELLEEVSVEDVYTVYADLRRPHVRPEALLQTIVIPYTDPQLLDIPNLSNGPYVIDSREDESVVYVANPQYFAAGDGQAKEVVERRFATGLEALRALARHDVDVVDRINPWEKKKADTMQGVRVAPYAVPLVHVLIPNRQRPLTGRQTFRRALAFGIHRQAILEHLLGEPSRPGCQVISGPFAAGISPDDPLDYAYDHSIEPRRYDPRVALALANVALLAYRNAEQEKGVKVEKMPTLVLAHPAHEIARVACKSIQKHLGLLQIPIELRQLPPDAGPVIPEDVDLMYTELAMWEPAVDARSLLDFDGMSRGASPAMSLALRELEQATEWPEVAAKLREIHRIAFDDVAVIPLWQLTDHFAYHQGVQGIASRPVTLYQDIEQWRLEFYYPAEP
;
A
#
# COMPACT_ATOMS: atom_id res chain seq x y z
N MET A 1 70.74 4.82 -44.45
CA MET A 1 71.35 6.08 -44.93
C MET A 1 70.91 7.21 -43.99
N ASN A 2 71.87 7.69 -43.18
CA ASN A 2 71.99 8.94 -42.38
C ASN A 2 70.76 9.40 -41.53
N PHE A 3 70.63 9.16 -40.20
CA PHE A 3 71.30 9.70 -38.97
C PHE A 3 71.29 11.27 -38.90
N VAL A 4 70.78 12.01 -37.87
CA VAL A 4 71.03 12.09 -36.40
C VAL A 4 69.99 13.06 -35.74
N ARG A 5 69.29 12.71 -34.63
CA ARG A 5 69.31 13.25 -33.21
C ARG A 5 69.29 14.80 -33.00
N SER A 6 68.32 15.40 -32.29
CA SER A 6 68.08 15.56 -30.82
C SER A 6 68.62 16.87 -30.22
N SER A 7 67.81 17.61 -29.43
CA SER A 7 68.19 18.03 -28.06
C SER A 7 67.09 18.83 -27.36
N SER A 8 66.85 18.42 -26.11
CA SER A 8 66.11 19.06 -25.02
C SER A 8 66.96 20.04 -24.21
N ALA A 9 66.34 21.02 -23.54
CA ALA A 9 66.70 21.65 -22.25
C ALA A 9 65.82 22.91 -22.07
N ASP A 10 65.31 23.38 -20.93
CA ASP A 10 65.51 23.06 -19.52
C ASP A 10 64.31 23.62 -18.70
N ARG A 11 64.00 22.96 -17.57
CA ARG A 11 63.18 23.45 -16.42
C ARG A 11 64.09 24.40 -15.56
N PRO A 12 63.77 25.01 -14.36
CA PRO A 12 62.73 24.64 -13.38
C PRO A 12 62.27 25.72 -12.31
N ILE A 13 61.50 25.26 -11.30
CA ILE A 13 61.44 25.64 -9.85
C ILE A 13 60.67 26.89 -9.33
N TRP A 14 59.43 26.61 -8.84
CA TRP A 14 58.80 26.87 -7.51
C TRP A 14 58.94 28.23 -6.78
N SER A 15 57.80 28.83 -6.42
CA SER A 15 57.23 28.77 -5.05
C SER A 15 56.01 29.68 -4.90
N ALA A 16 54.93 29.11 -4.37
CA ALA A 16 53.64 29.74 -4.18
C ALA A 16 53.56 30.33 -2.77
N GLN A 17 53.77 31.64 -2.59
CA GLN A 17 53.21 32.35 -1.43
C GLN A 17 53.21 33.89 -1.45
N LEU A 18 53.27 34.55 -2.61
CA LEU A 18 53.19 36.02 -2.66
C LEU A 18 52.30 36.60 -3.79
N ALA A 19 51.35 35.81 -4.29
CA ALA A 19 50.27 36.34 -5.13
C ALA A 19 48.88 35.82 -4.74
N LYS A 20 48.71 35.37 -3.48
CA LYS A 20 47.38 35.07 -2.88
C LYS A 20 46.51 36.32 -2.63
N TYR A 21 47.00 37.51 -2.99
CA TYR A 21 46.21 38.76 -3.08
C TYR A 21 46.12 39.33 -4.52
N LEU A 22 46.80 38.72 -5.49
CA LEU A 22 46.68 39.05 -6.92
C LEU A 22 45.87 38.00 -7.71
N LEU A 23 45.33 37.00 -6.98
CA LEU A 23 44.40 35.97 -7.48
C LEU A 23 42.92 36.40 -7.42
N GLY A 24 42.58 37.57 -6.86
CA GLY A 24 41.19 37.99 -6.65
C GLY A 24 40.57 38.80 -7.80
N ALA A 25 41.35 39.61 -8.49
CA ALA A 25 40.83 40.56 -9.49
C ALA A 25 41.06 40.13 -10.96
N LEU A 26 41.96 39.17 -11.21
CA LEU A 26 42.32 38.74 -12.58
C LEU A 26 41.71 37.39 -13.00
N VAL A 27 41.12 36.63 -12.07
CA VAL A 27 40.32 35.42 -12.39
C VAL A 27 38.84 35.76 -12.60
N LEU A 28 38.36 36.89 -12.07
CA LEU A 28 37.02 37.42 -12.38
C LEU A 28 36.96 38.06 -13.80
N ALA A 29 38.08 38.62 -14.29
CA ALA A 29 38.14 39.23 -15.62
C ALA A 29 38.37 38.21 -16.75
N ALA A 30 38.98 37.05 -16.47
CA ALA A 30 39.23 36.01 -17.48
C ALA A 30 38.10 34.95 -17.57
N LEU A 31 37.20 34.87 -16.57
CA LEU A 31 35.96 34.09 -16.68
C LEU A 31 34.79 34.88 -17.32
N VAL A 32 34.88 36.22 -17.32
CA VAL A 32 33.91 37.11 -18.00
C VAL A 32 34.27 37.31 -19.48
N LEU A 33 35.52 37.07 -19.91
CA LEU A 33 35.95 37.29 -21.31
C LEU A 33 36.14 36.00 -22.15
N ARG A 34 35.64 34.85 -21.67
CA ARG A 34 35.39 33.66 -22.51
C ARG A 34 33.91 33.24 -22.57
N PHE A 35 33.02 34.07 -22.04
CA PHE A 35 31.57 34.00 -22.21
C PHE A 35 31.01 35.16 -23.05
N SER A 36 31.85 35.87 -23.81
CA SER A 36 31.44 37.04 -24.59
C SER A 36 31.83 36.98 -26.07
N SER A 37 31.86 35.78 -26.66
CA SER A 37 31.97 35.65 -28.13
C SER A 37 31.12 34.52 -28.72
N ALA A 38 30.01 34.18 -28.06
CA ALA A 38 29.01 33.22 -28.56
C ALA A 38 27.55 33.59 -28.18
N ALA A 39 27.31 34.81 -27.69
CA ALA A 39 26.02 35.24 -27.16
C ALA A 39 25.66 36.66 -27.63
N GLU A 40 25.87 36.94 -28.92
CA GLU A 40 25.51 38.23 -29.52
C GLU A 40 24.89 38.03 -30.91
N GLN A 41 23.99 37.04 -31.05
CA GLN A 41 23.11 36.90 -32.23
C GLN A 41 21.68 36.38 -31.95
N ASP A 42 21.26 36.16 -30.71
CA ASP A 42 19.87 35.75 -30.40
C ASP A 42 19.28 36.69 -29.32
N ALA A 43 19.20 37.98 -29.64
CA ALA A 43 18.36 38.92 -28.90
C ALA A 43 16.95 38.89 -29.51
N ASP A 44 15.96 38.55 -28.68
CA ASP A 44 14.50 38.51 -28.93
C ASP A 44 14.04 39.37 -30.13
N GLN A 45 13.95 38.76 -31.31
CA GLN A 45 13.00 39.22 -32.30
C GLN A 45 11.62 38.75 -31.82
N VAL A 46 10.69 39.69 -31.63
CA VAL A 46 9.29 39.37 -31.30
C VAL A 46 8.79 38.29 -32.29
N PRO A 47 8.26 37.15 -31.81
CA PRO A 47 7.74 36.10 -32.68
C PRO A 47 6.78 36.66 -33.73
N LEU A 48 6.85 36.17 -34.98
CA LEU A 48 6.15 36.79 -36.12
C LEU A 48 4.63 36.89 -35.88
N TYR A 49 4.03 35.89 -35.22
CA TYR A 49 2.61 35.87 -34.87
C TYR A 49 2.19 36.91 -33.80
N LEU A 50 3.16 37.52 -33.10
CA LEU A 50 2.94 38.63 -32.14
C LEU A 50 3.24 40.00 -32.75
N GLN A 51 3.74 40.06 -33.98
CA GLN A 51 3.98 41.30 -34.70
C GLN A 51 2.67 41.83 -35.30
N GLU A 52 2.66 43.11 -35.68
CA GLU A 52 1.55 43.67 -36.44
C GLU A 52 1.45 42.94 -37.80
N PRO A 53 0.26 42.42 -38.19
CA PRO A 53 0.10 41.67 -39.44
C PRO A 53 0.55 42.49 -40.66
N TYR A 54 1.34 41.87 -41.55
CA TYR A 54 1.80 42.48 -42.79
C TYR A 54 1.96 41.43 -43.90
N ASP A 55 1.79 41.85 -45.16
CA ASP A 55 2.02 41.00 -46.34
C ASP A 55 3.37 41.35 -46.98
N GLN A 56 3.91 40.43 -47.78
CA GLN A 56 5.13 40.63 -48.56
C GLN A 56 4.85 40.56 -50.05
N ILE A 57 5.37 41.54 -50.80
CA ILE A 57 5.35 41.55 -52.26
C ILE A 57 6.79 41.53 -52.75
N THR A 58 7.15 40.47 -53.48
CA THR A 58 8.44 40.37 -54.18
C THR A 58 8.25 40.87 -55.60
N LEU A 59 9.04 41.87 -56.00
CA LEU A 59 9.02 42.41 -57.36
C LEU A 59 9.86 41.56 -58.32
N ASP A 60 9.68 41.73 -59.64
CA ASP A 60 10.40 40.98 -60.67
C ASP A 60 11.91 41.33 -60.76
N GLU A 61 12.64 40.57 -61.57
CA GLU A 61 14.09 40.74 -61.81
C GLU A 61 14.46 42.17 -62.26
N ARG A 62 13.56 42.87 -62.99
CA ARG A 62 13.80 44.25 -63.44
C ARG A 62 13.76 45.27 -62.32
N ASN A 63 13.17 44.89 -61.20
CA ASN A 63 13.09 45.68 -59.97
C ASN A 63 13.97 45.07 -58.88
N ASP A 64 15.07 44.43 -59.27
CA ASP A 64 16.10 43.85 -58.40
C ASP A 64 15.57 42.82 -57.37
N HIS A 65 14.44 42.17 -57.67
CA HIS A 65 13.76 41.27 -56.73
C HIS A 65 13.44 41.90 -55.36
N ALA A 66 13.15 43.21 -55.33
CA ALA A 66 12.91 43.93 -54.09
C ALA A 66 11.70 43.34 -53.32
N VAL A 67 11.88 43.06 -52.03
CA VAL A 67 10.82 42.56 -51.13
C VAL A 67 10.22 43.73 -50.35
N LEU A 68 8.95 44.03 -50.63
CA LEU A 68 8.19 45.10 -49.99
C LEU A 68 7.34 44.53 -48.86
N LYS A 69 7.51 45.03 -47.62
CA LYS A 69 6.58 44.76 -46.52
C LYS A 69 5.45 45.78 -46.56
N VAL A 70 4.21 45.30 -46.65
CA VAL A 70 3.02 46.15 -46.82
C VAL A 70 1.96 45.84 -45.79
N TYR A 71 1.09 46.80 -45.49
CA TYR A 71 -0.11 46.53 -44.70
C TYR A 71 -0.99 45.46 -45.38
N PRO A 72 -1.72 44.62 -44.60
CA PRO A 72 -2.51 43.51 -45.14
C PRO A 72 -3.42 43.95 -46.29
N ILE A 73 -3.24 43.28 -47.41
CA ILE A 73 -3.88 43.60 -48.68
C ILE A 73 -5.36 43.25 -48.58
N LYS A 74 -6.23 44.19 -48.95
CA LYS A 74 -7.68 43.92 -49.04
C LYS A 74 -7.98 43.12 -50.30
N LEU A 75 -8.03 41.80 -50.16
CA LEU A 75 -8.31 40.91 -51.28
C LEU A 75 -9.81 40.85 -51.64
N PRO A 76 -10.16 40.73 -52.94
CA PRO A 76 -11.53 40.47 -53.38
C PRO A 76 -11.99 39.03 -52.99
N PRO A 77 -13.32 38.75 -52.98
CA PRO A 77 -13.83 37.41 -52.68
C PRO A 77 -13.30 36.39 -53.69
N GLY A 78 -12.41 35.49 -53.23
CA GLY A 78 -11.67 34.54 -54.07
C GLY A 78 -10.14 34.59 -53.90
N GLY A 79 -9.61 35.55 -53.15
CA GLY A 79 -8.16 35.65 -52.86
C GLY A 79 -7.38 36.41 -53.94
N ILE A 80 -6.07 36.17 -54.00
CA ILE A 80 -5.20 36.71 -55.06
C ILE A 80 -5.65 36.11 -56.41
N PRO A 81 -5.86 36.92 -57.47
CA PRO A 81 -6.29 36.40 -58.78
C PRO A 81 -5.27 35.40 -59.37
N GLU A 82 -5.71 34.20 -59.78
CA GLU A 82 -4.82 33.20 -60.43
C GLU A 82 -4.20 33.71 -61.75
N HIS A 83 -4.90 34.62 -62.43
CA HIS A 83 -4.47 35.25 -63.67
C HIS A 83 -4.74 36.76 -63.61
N PRO A 84 -3.88 37.54 -62.92
CA PRO A 84 -4.06 38.97 -62.82
C PRO A 84 -3.83 39.63 -64.18
N ARG A 85 -4.58 40.69 -64.49
CA ARG A 85 -4.36 41.45 -65.73
C ARG A 85 -3.02 42.20 -65.62
N PRO A 86 -2.06 42.01 -66.54
CA PRO A 86 -0.67 42.48 -66.35
C PRO A 86 -0.50 43.98 -66.07
N HIS A 87 -1.40 44.80 -66.62
CA HIS A 87 -1.34 46.26 -66.51
C HIS A 87 -2.24 46.86 -65.42
N GLU A 88 -3.04 46.01 -64.76
CA GLU A 88 -3.86 46.42 -63.62
C GLU A 88 -2.95 46.58 -62.39
N GLY A 89 -3.16 47.65 -61.63
CA GLY A 89 -2.38 47.97 -60.44
C GLY A 89 -3.07 47.51 -59.17
N ILE A 90 -2.30 47.05 -58.19
CA ILE A 90 -2.73 46.86 -56.82
C ILE A 90 -2.22 48.04 -55.97
N VAL A 91 -3.12 48.63 -55.18
CA VAL A 91 -2.78 49.71 -54.26
C VAL A 91 -2.31 49.11 -52.95
N ILE A 92 -1.09 49.45 -52.56
CA ILE A 92 -0.41 48.95 -51.36
C ILE A 92 0.03 50.13 -50.49
N ARG A 93 0.29 49.86 -49.22
CA ARG A 93 0.90 50.82 -48.29
C ARG A 93 2.10 50.14 -47.65
N LEU A 94 3.27 50.74 -47.78
CA LEU A 94 4.49 50.20 -47.18
C LEU A 94 4.40 50.31 -45.66
N LEU A 95 4.95 49.33 -44.95
CA LEU A 95 4.96 49.34 -43.48
C LEU A 95 5.76 50.52 -42.91
N ASP A 96 6.85 50.89 -43.59
CA ASP A 96 7.75 51.99 -43.21
C ASP A 96 7.26 53.38 -43.70
N ASP A 97 6.20 53.41 -44.53
CA ASP A 97 5.56 54.63 -45.05
C ASP A 97 4.04 54.43 -45.21
N PRO A 98 3.29 54.40 -44.08
CA PRO A 98 1.87 54.06 -44.06
C PRO A 98 0.95 55.14 -44.68
N GLU A 99 1.41 56.39 -44.75
CA GLU A 99 0.59 57.52 -45.20
C GLU A 99 0.54 57.62 -46.74
N THR A 100 1.46 56.96 -47.44
CA THR A 100 1.59 57.05 -48.89
C THR A 100 1.04 55.78 -49.57
N PRO A 101 -0.06 55.87 -50.35
CA PRO A 101 -0.51 54.77 -51.18
C PRO A 101 0.37 54.64 -52.43
N TYR A 102 0.93 53.45 -52.64
CA TYR A 102 1.70 53.10 -53.84
C TYR A 102 0.88 52.18 -54.73
N GLU A 103 0.91 52.37 -56.04
CA GLU A 103 0.28 51.46 -57.00
C GLU A 103 1.35 50.62 -57.70
N VAL A 104 1.29 49.31 -57.51
CA VAL A 104 2.21 48.34 -58.14
C VAL A 104 1.47 47.55 -59.20
N LYS A 105 1.98 47.51 -60.42
CA LYS A 105 1.36 46.76 -61.52
C LYS A 105 1.63 45.27 -61.38
N TRP A 106 0.62 44.43 -61.63
CA TRP A 106 0.74 42.98 -61.51
C TRP A 106 1.88 42.38 -62.35
N HIS A 107 2.23 42.94 -63.52
CA HIS A 107 3.37 42.44 -64.31
C HIS A 107 4.74 42.54 -63.62
N ALA A 108 4.85 43.38 -62.58
CA ALA A 108 6.10 43.68 -61.89
C ALA A 108 6.18 42.95 -60.55
N ILE A 109 5.14 42.16 -60.22
CA ILE A 109 5.06 41.35 -59.03
C ILE A 109 5.43 39.92 -59.42
N GLU A 110 6.47 39.41 -58.79
CA GLU A 110 6.89 38.02 -58.92
C GLU A 110 6.11 37.11 -57.95
N GLU A 111 5.94 37.55 -56.70
CA GLU A 111 5.28 36.77 -55.65
C GLU A 111 4.55 37.69 -54.66
N VAL A 112 3.40 37.24 -54.14
CA VAL A 112 2.71 37.86 -53.00
C VAL A 112 2.55 36.79 -51.93
N LYS A 113 3.02 37.06 -50.72
CA LYS A 113 2.82 36.21 -49.54
C LYS A 113 2.01 36.97 -48.49
N LEU A 114 0.90 36.37 -48.08
CA LEU A 114 0.06 36.95 -47.03
C LEU A 114 0.67 36.72 -45.65
N PHE A 115 0.29 37.54 -44.67
CA PHE A 115 0.78 37.42 -43.30
C PHE A 115 0.63 35.99 -42.76
N GLU A 116 -0.54 35.38 -42.95
CA GLU A 116 -0.83 34.02 -42.51
C GLU A 116 0.03 32.95 -43.22
N GLU A 117 0.47 33.19 -44.45
CA GLU A 117 1.41 32.32 -45.18
C GLU A 117 2.85 32.50 -44.66
N LEU A 118 3.25 33.72 -44.29
CA LEU A 118 4.54 34.00 -43.68
C LEU A 118 4.67 33.35 -42.30
N VAL A 119 3.60 33.41 -41.49
CA VAL A 119 3.54 32.74 -40.18
C VAL A 119 3.59 31.22 -40.36
N LEU A 120 2.93 30.67 -41.38
CA LEU A 120 3.00 29.24 -41.70
C LEU A 120 4.39 28.79 -42.19
N ASP A 121 5.06 29.61 -43.01
CA ASP A 121 6.43 29.35 -43.47
C ASP A 121 7.42 29.34 -42.30
N GLU A 122 7.28 30.27 -41.36
CA GLU A 122 8.10 30.33 -40.16
C GLU A 122 7.85 29.13 -39.24
N ALA A 123 6.59 28.74 -39.04
CA ALA A 123 6.25 27.51 -38.32
C ALA A 123 6.92 26.29 -38.95
N ASN A 124 6.85 26.16 -40.29
CA ASN A 124 7.50 25.09 -41.04
C ASN A 124 9.04 25.12 -40.93
N ALA A 125 9.65 26.30 -40.86
CA ALA A 125 11.09 26.44 -40.64
C ALA A 125 11.48 25.97 -39.22
N LYS A 126 10.70 26.34 -38.20
CA LYS A 126 10.88 25.88 -36.83
C LYS A 126 10.76 24.36 -36.72
N VAL A 127 9.77 23.75 -37.38
CA VAL A 127 9.65 22.29 -37.54
C VAL A 127 10.93 21.68 -38.13
N LYS A 128 11.39 22.18 -39.28
CA LYS A 128 12.61 21.66 -39.94
C LYS A 128 13.86 21.74 -39.07
N THR A 129 13.98 22.76 -38.23
CA THR A 129 15.11 22.95 -37.31
C THR A 129 14.99 22.17 -35.98
N GLY A 130 13.88 21.45 -35.78
CA GLY A 130 13.63 20.67 -34.56
C GLY A 130 13.15 21.50 -33.36
N LYS A 131 12.83 22.78 -33.57
CA LYS A 131 12.27 23.69 -32.55
C LYS A 131 10.75 23.50 -32.47
N LEU A 132 10.33 22.34 -31.97
CA LEU A 132 8.93 21.91 -32.02
C LEU A 132 8.03 22.71 -31.07
N ASP A 133 8.48 22.94 -29.83
CA ASP A 133 7.71 23.74 -28.85
C ASP A 133 7.42 25.15 -29.40
N GLU A 134 8.44 25.81 -29.97
CA GLU A 134 8.27 27.11 -30.63
C GLU A 134 7.34 27.03 -31.86
N ALA A 135 7.41 25.95 -32.65
CA ALA A 135 6.56 25.80 -33.83
C ALA A 135 5.07 25.66 -33.47
N TRP A 136 4.75 25.03 -32.33
CA TRP A 136 3.37 24.86 -31.88
C TRP A 136 2.67 26.19 -31.61
N ASP A 137 3.38 27.17 -31.03
CA ASP A 137 2.81 28.50 -30.76
C ASP A 137 2.33 29.19 -32.06
N TYR A 138 3.08 29.02 -33.15
CA TYR A 138 2.70 29.54 -34.47
C TYR A 138 1.50 28.78 -35.05
N PHE A 139 1.46 27.44 -34.93
CA PHE A 139 0.31 26.66 -35.38
C PHE A 139 -0.95 26.97 -34.60
N GLN A 140 -0.84 27.19 -33.29
CA GLN A 140 -1.96 27.56 -32.43
C GLN A 140 -2.57 28.90 -32.87
N PHE A 141 -1.73 29.92 -33.08
CA PHE A 141 -2.18 31.20 -33.62
C PHE A 141 -2.92 31.05 -34.96
N LEU A 142 -2.35 30.27 -35.89
CA LEU A 142 -2.98 30.02 -37.19
C LEU A 142 -4.31 29.26 -37.08
N LEU A 143 -4.42 28.30 -36.15
CA LEU A 143 -5.68 27.58 -35.91
C LEU A 143 -6.77 28.49 -35.34
N ASP A 144 -6.39 29.46 -34.50
CA ASP A 144 -7.33 30.37 -33.83
C ASP A 144 -7.78 31.52 -34.76
N GLU A 145 -6.84 32.16 -35.45
CA GLU A 145 -7.09 33.40 -36.21
C GLU A 145 -7.26 33.16 -37.73
N TYR A 146 -6.60 32.13 -38.29
CA TYR A 146 -6.55 31.86 -39.73
C TYR A 146 -6.73 30.37 -40.10
N PRO A 147 -7.84 29.71 -39.69
CA PRO A 147 -7.97 28.25 -39.79
C PRO A 147 -8.02 27.68 -41.22
N ASN A 148 -8.27 28.53 -42.23
CA ASN A 148 -8.46 28.12 -43.62
C ASN A 148 -7.23 28.34 -44.51
N VAL A 149 -6.06 28.62 -43.92
CA VAL A 149 -4.80 28.81 -44.66
C VAL A 149 -4.48 27.55 -45.46
N LYS A 150 -4.17 27.74 -46.74
CA LYS A 150 -3.78 26.66 -47.64
C LYS A 150 -2.49 26.00 -47.15
N GLY A 151 -2.50 24.68 -46.94
CA GLY A 151 -1.34 23.92 -46.49
C GLY A 151 -1.09 23.93 -44.98
N LEU A 152 -1.92 24.59 -44.17
CA LEU A 152 -1.85 24.56 -42.70
C LEU A 152 -1.99 23.13 -42.16
N GLU A 153 -3.02 22.42 -42.61
CA GLU A 153 -3.32 21.06 -42.16
C GLU A 153 -2.18 20.08 -42.53
N GLU A 154 -1.60 20.18 -43.74
CA GLU A 154 -0.44 19.38 -44.15
C GLU A 154 0.81 19.68 -43.28
N SER A 155 0.98 20.94 -42.87
CA SER A 155 2.09 21.37 -42.02
C SER A 155 1.94 20.87 -40.58
N ILE A 156 0.72 20.91 -40.02
CA ILE A 156 0.40 20.31 -38.72
C ILE A 156 0.63 18.79 -38.76
N GLN A 157 0.24 18.11 -39.83
CA GLN A 157 0.50 16.67 -39.98
C GLN A 157 1.99 16.34 -39.96
N ARG A 158 2.83 17.13 -40.64
CA ARG A 158 4.30 17.00 -40.60
C ARG A 158 4.85 17.26 -39.21
N TYR A 159 4.38 18.32 -38.54
CA TYR A 159 4.74 18.65 -37.16
C TYR A 159 4.46 17.47 -36.22
N LEU A 160 3.24 16.94 -36.22
CA LEU A 160 2.84 15.83 -35.34
C LEU A 160 3.70 14.58 -35.59
N PHE A 161 4.04 14.28 -36.84
CA PHE A 161 4.90 13.15 -37.14
C PHE A 161 6.33 13.34 -36.60
N GLN A 162 6.88 14.55 -36.71
CA GLN A 162 8.21 14.87 -36.20
C GLN A 162 8.28 14.94 -34.67
N GLU A 163 7.23 15.47 -34.04
CA GLU A 163 7.06 15.46 -32.58
C GLU A 163 6.98 14.04 -32.04
N ALA A 164 6.18 13.19 -32.67
CA ALA A 164 6.13 11.78 -32.32
C ALA A 164 7.50 11.10 -32.43
N GLY A 165 8.28 11.41 -33.47
CA GLY A 165 9.65 10.92 -33.64
C GLY A 165 10.58 11.39 -32.50
N THR A 166 10.53 12.67 -32.16
CA THR A 166 11.35 13.26 -31.08
C THR A 166 11.02 12.64 -29.72
N LEU A 167 9.74 12.45 -29.41
CA LEU A 167 9.28 11.77 -28.20
C LEU A 167 9.75 10.31 -28.16
N ALA A 168 9.77 9.63 -29.31
CA ALA A 168 10.26 8.25 -29.40
C ALA A 168 11.77 8.14 -29.12
N GLU A 169 12.57 9.09 -29.62
CA GLU A 169 14.01 9.17 -29.36
C GLU A 169 14.31 9.39 -27.86
N GLN A 170 13.47 10.19 -27.20
CA GLN A 170 13.51 10.42 -25.75
C GLN A 170 12.96 9.23 -24.92
N LYS A 171 12.61 8.11 -25.57
CA LYS A 171 11.98 6.92 -24.96
C LYS A 171 10.62 7.20 -24.32
N GLN A 172 9.97 8.31 -24.66
CA GLN A 172 8.62 8.64 -24.22
C GLN A 172 7.58 8.01 -25.15
N TYR A 173 7.63 6.67 -25.26
CA TYR A 173 6.85 5.92 -26.25
C TYR A 173 5.32 6.11 -26.10
N ALA A 174 4.82 6.29 -24.87
CA ALA A 174 3.40 6.52 -24.61
C ALA A 174 2.94 7.89 -25.13
N ALA A 175 3.74 8.93 -24.94
CA ALA A 175 3.47 10.27 -25.46
C ALA A 175 3.56 10.27 -26.99
N SER A 176 4.61 9.66 -27.56
CA SER A 176 4.77 9.48 -29.00
C SER A 176 3.55 8.79 -29.64
N LEU A 177 3.07 7.68 -29.06
CA LEU A 177 1.88 6.99 -29.54
C LEU A 177 0.60 7.84 -29.44
N ALA A 178 0.48 8.71 -28.43
CA ALA A 178 -0.65 9.62 -28.32
C ALA A 178 -0.66 10.67 -29.45
N VAL A 179 0.51 11.23 -29.79
CA VAL A 179 0.67 12.15 -30.93
C VAL A 179 0.36 11.45 -32.25
N LEU A 180 0.84 10.21 -32.45
CA LEU A 180 0.52 9.44 -33.65
C LEU A 180 -0.98 9.14 -33.80
N ARG A 181 -1.71 8.98 -32.68
CA ARG A 181 -3.17 8.82 -32.70
C ARG A 181 -3.90 10.11 -33.08
N GLU A 182 -3.37 11.26 -32.70
CA GLU A 182 -3.87 12.56 -33.19
C GLU A 182 -3.67 12.66 -34.70
N LEU A 183 -2.45 12.33 -35.18
CA LEU A 183 -2.15 12.31 -36.61
C LEU A 183 -3.06 11.34 -37.39
N TYR A 184 -3.34 10.15 -36.85
CA TYR A 184 -4.29 9.21 -37.44
C TYR A 184 -5.71 9.77 -37.55
N ARG A 185 -6.20 10.48 -36.52
CA ARG A 185 -7.54 11.11 -36.54
C ARG A 185 -7.66 12.17 -37.63
N ARG A 186 -6.56 12.87 -37.93
CA ARG A 186 -6.49 13.90 -38.99
C ARG A 186 -6.31 13.29 -40.37
N ASN A 187 -5.34 12.37 -40.51
CA ASN A 187 -5.01 11.72 -41.77
C ASN A 187 -4.60 10.25 -41.57
N PRO A 188 -5.56 9.31 -41.71
CA PRO A 188 -5.27 7.87 -41.58
C PRO A 188 -4.29 7.32 -42.63
N LYS A 189 -4.08 8.03 -43.74
CA LYS A 189 -3.23 7.61 -44.86
C LYS A 189 -1.88 8.34 -44.88
N TYR A 190 -1.50 9.01 -43.80
CA TYR A 190 -0.22 9.73 -43.73
C TYR A 190 0.96 8.75 -43.93
N PRO A 191 1.97 9.09 -44.76
CA PRO A 191 3.12 8.22 -45.01
C PRO A 191 3.82 7.79 -43.72
N ASP A 192 4.23 6.53 -43.64
CA ASP A 192 4.94 5.93 -42.48
C ASP A 192 4.20 5.93 -41.13
N LEU A 193 2.99 6.49 -41.03
CA LEU A 193 2.20 6.52 -39.81
C LEU A 193 1.94 5.12 -39.25
N GLU A 194 1.52 4.19 -40.11
CA GLU A 194 1.25 2.79 -39.75
C GLU A 194 2.49 2.14 -39.12
N ARG A 195 3.66 2.29 -39.76
CA ARG A 195 4.94 1.75 -39.28
C ARG A 195 5.37 2.37 -37.95
N ALA A 196 5.24 3.70 -37.81
CA ALA A 196 5.60 4.42 -36.59
C ALA A 196 4.71 4.00 -35.41
N ALA A 197 3.39 3.98 -35.62
CA ALA A 197 2.42 3.57 -34.59
C ALA A 197 2.63 2.11 -34.17
N GLY A 198 2.89 1.23 -35.14
CA GLY A 198 3.25 -0.15 -34.90
C GLY A 198 4.50 -0.31 -34.04
N THR A 199 5.57 0.44 -34.36
CA THR A 199 6.85 0.40 -33.63
C THR A 199 6.69 0.87 -32.18
N MET A 200 5.97 1.97 -31.95
CA MET A 200 5.73 2.49 -30.60
C MET A 200 4.88 1.54 -29.77
N THR A 201 3.86 0.95 -30.40
CA THR A 201 3.02 -0.07 -29.76
C THR A 201 3.85 -1.30 -29.38
N ASP A 202 4.70 -1.82 -30.27
CA ASP A 202 5.56 -2.98 -30.00
C ASP A 202 6.47 -2.75 -28.78
N ARG A 203 7.12 -1.58 -28.70
CA ARG A 203 7.98 -1.21 -27.57
C ARG A 203 7.21 -1.13 -26.25
N LEU A 204 6.04 -0.52 -26.25
CA LEU A 204 5.19 -0.42 -25.05
C LEU A 204 4.66 -1.78 -24.62
N VAL A 205 4.20 -2.60 -25.57
CA VAL A 205 3.72 -3.97 -25.32
C VAL A 205 4.83 -4.81 -24.71
N ALA A 206 6.05 -4.76 -25.25
CA ALA A 206 7.20 -5.46 -24.68
C ALA A 206 7.44 -5.07 -23.21
N GLY A 207 7.45 -3.77 -22.89
CA GLY A 207 7.63 -3.31 -21.51
C GLY A 207 6.51 -3.76 -20.56
N TYR A 208 5.25 -3.74 -21.02
CA TYR A 208 4.14 -4.26 -20.22
C TYR A 208 4.23 -5.78 -20.01
N VAL A 209 4.66 -6.55 -21.02
CA VAL A 209 4.84 -8.00 -20.92
C VAL A 209 5.99 -8.35 -19.97
N GLU A 210 7.12 -7.65 -20.04
CA GLU A 210 8.23 -7.78 -19.08
C GLU A 210 7.78 -7.51 -17.64
N GLY A 211 6.91 -6.52 -17.44
CA GLY A 211 6.27 -6.24 -16.16
C GLY A 211 5.11 -7.16 -15.77
N GLY A 212 4.79 -8.19 -16.57
CA GLY A 212 3.67 -9.12 -16.31
C GLY A 212 2.26 -8.53 -16.48
N GLN A 213 2.13 -7.34 -17.08
CA GLN A 213 0.88 -6.59 -17.25
C GLN A 213 0.21 -6.90 -18.60
N TYR A 214 -0.14 -8.17 -18.82
CA TYR A 214 -0.71 -8.65 -20.07
C TYR A 214 -2.04 -7.97 -20.47
N ALA A 215 -2.88 -7.59 -19.50
CA ALA A 215 -4.13 -6.89 -19.80
C ALA A 215 -3.87 -5.51 -20.44
N SER A 216 -2.92 -4.75 -19.89
CA SER A 216 -2.48 -3.46 -20.46
C SER A 216 -1.88 -3.66 -21.86
N ALA A 217 -1.05 -4.70 -22.02
CA ALA A 217 -0.45 -5.05 -23.29
C ALA A 217 -1.50 -5.39 -24.36
N ARG A 218 -2.51 -6.22 -24.04
CA ARG A 218 -3.62 -6.53 -24.96
C ARG A 218 -4.43 -5.29 -25.34
N ARG A 219 -4.68 -4.38 -24.40
CA ARG A 219 -5.39 -3.11 -24.68
C ARG A 219 -4.64 -2.26 -25.71
N LEU A 220 -3.31 -2.21 -25.66
CA LEU A 220 -2.51 -1.51 -26.66
C LEU A 220 -2.60 -2.16 -28.03
N VAL A 221 -2.48 -3.50 -28.10
CA VAL A 221 -2.60 -4.24 -29.37
C VAL A 221 -3.99 -4.05 -29.99
N ARG A 222 -5.06 -4.08 -29.18
CA ARG A 222 -6.42 -3.81 -29.64
C ARG A 222 -6.58 -2.39 -30.17
N SER A 223 -6.04 -1.40 -29.45
CA SER A 223 -6.10 -0.02 -29.92
C SER A 223 -5.29 0.20 -31.21
N LEU A 224 -4.21 -0.54 -31.43
CA LEU A 224 -3.54 -0.56 -32.73
C LEU A 224 -4.42 -1.20 -33.80
N ALA A 225 -5.12 -2.29 -33.49
CA ALA A 225 -6.05 -2.96 -34.41
C ALA A 225 -7.24 -2.07 -34.81
N GLU A 226 -7.70 -1.18 -33.93
CA GLU A 226 -8.72 -0.17 -34.24
C GLU A 226 -8.24 0.84 -35.30
N MET A 227 -6.94 1.14 -35.34
CA MET A 227 -6.34 2.04 -36.36
C MET A 227 -5.90 1.28 -37.62
N PHE A 228 -5.23 0.13 -37.45
CA PHE A 228 -4.60 -0.64 -38.52
C PHE A 228 -4.87 -2.15 -38.33
N PRO A 229 -6.03 -2.67 -38.75
CA PRO A 229 -6.47 -4.03 -38.42
C PRO A 229 -5.55 -5.16 -38.90
N GLN A 230 -4.76 -4.94 -39.96
CA GLN A 230 -3.90 -5.96 -40.58
C GLN A 230 -2.42 -5.79 -40.22
N HIS A 231 -2.09 -4.92 -39.26
CA HIS A 231 -0.70 -4.62 -38.93
C HIS A 231 0.06 -5.84 -38.36
N ALA A 232 1.30 -6.05 -38.82
CA ALA A 232 2.11 -7.22 -38.47
C ALA A 232 2.36 -7.39 -36.96
N VAL A 233 2.50 -6.29 -36.21
CA VAL A 233 2.70 -6.30 -34.74
C VAL A 233 1.52 -6.94 -34.00
N ILE A 234 0.29 -6.80 -34.52
CA ILE A 234 -0.90 -7.44 -33.93
C ILE A 234 -0.76 -8.95 -34.03
N GLN A 235 -0.50 -9.45 -35.24
CA GLN A 235 -0.31 -10.88 -35.50
C GLN A 235 0.87 -11.47 -34.70
N GLN A 236 1.96 -10.71 -34.60
CA GLN A 236 3.12 -11.09 -33.80
C GLN A 236 2.75 -11.32 -32.32
N TRP A 237 2.13 -10.34 -31.66
CA TRP A 237 1.85 -10.43 -30.22
C TRP A 237 0.71 -11.38 -29.90
N GLU A 238 -0.38 -11.33 -30.66
CA GLU A 238 -1.47 -12.29 -30.49
C GLU A 238 -1.01 -13.72 -30.74
N GLY A 239 -0.20 -13.95 -31.78
CA GLY A 239 0.39 -15.26 -32.07
C GLY A 239 1.22 -15.77 -30.90
N LYS A 240 2.13 -14.94 -30.38
CA LYS A 240 2.96 -15.27 -29.20
C LYS A 240 2.10 -15.61 -27.97
N TRP A 241 1.07 -14.81 -27.67
CA TRP A 241 0.20 -15.06 -26.51
C TRP A 241 -0.68 -16.30 -26.68
N LYS A 242 -1.23 -16.53 -27.88
CA LYS A 242 -2.02 -17.72 -28.21
C LYS A 242 -1.17 -18.99 -28.09
N GLU A 243 0.06 -18.99 -28.60
CA GLU A 243 0.98 -20.12 -28.50
C GLU A 243 1.34 -20.43 -27.03
N GLN A 244 1.70 -19.40 -26.26
CA GLN A 244 1.99 -19.56 -24.83
C GLN A 244 0.78 -20.07 -24.04
N ALA A 245 -0.40 -19.54 -24.31
CA ALA A 245 -1.64 -19.97 -23.67
C ALA A 245 -2.01 -21.42 -24.05
N ALA A 246 -1.85 -21.80 -25.32
CA ALA A 246 -2.09 -23.17 -25.78
C ALA A 246 -1.16 -24.18 -25.09
N LYS A 247 0.12 -23.81 -24.93
CA LYS A 247 1.08 -24.61 -24.18
C LYS A 247 0.66 -24.78 -22.71
N LEU A 248 0.26 -23.69 -22.04
CA LEU A 248 -0.21 -23.75 -20.66
C LEU A 248 -1.49 -24.59 -20.51
N LEU A 249 -2.41 -24.53 -21.47
CA LEU A 249 -3.63 -25.35 -21.46
C LEU A 249 -3.28 -26.84 -21.56
N ALA A 250 -2.40 -27.22 -22.48
CA ALA A 250 -1.97 -28.61 -22.64
C ALA A 250 -1.25 -29.13 -21.38
N GLU A 251 -0.38 -28.31 -20.77
CA GLU A 251 0.27 -28.64 -19.50
C GLU A 251 -0.73 -28.79 -18.35
N ALA A 252 -1.74 -27.90 -18.28
CA ALA A 252 -2.80 -27.97 -17.28
C ALA A 252 -3.64 -29.24 -17.43
N GLN A 253 -4.00 -29.61 -18.67
CA GLN A 253 -4.72 -30.84 -18.96
C GLN A 253 -3.93 -32.08 -18.54
N LYS A 254 -2.63 -32.13 -18.85
CA LYS A 254 -1.74 -33.20 -18.42
C LYS A 254 -1.61 -33.27 -16.89
N ALA A 255 -1.56 -32.12 -16.22
CA ALA A 255 -1.52 -32.05 -14.76
C ALA A 255 -2.81 -32.60 -14.14
N GLY A 256 -3.98 -32.19 -14.65
CA GLY A 256 -5.26 -32.68 -14.15
C GLY A 256 -5.50 -34.17 -14.42
N GLN A 257 -5.09 -34.70 -15.58
CA GLN A 257 -5.11 -36.15 -15.86
C GLN A 257 -4.24 -36.94 -14.86
N ALA A 258 -3.15 -36.35 -14.38
CA ALA A 258 -2.30 -36.92 -13.34
C ALA A 258 -2.78 -36.63 -11.91
N GLY A 259 -3.99 -36.07 -11.72
CA GLY A 259 -4.53 -35.70 -10.41
C GLY A 259 -3.85 -34.51 -9.73
N ARG A 260 -2.95 -33.81 -10.41
CA ARG A 260 -2.22 -32.64 -9.89
C ARG A 260 -3.04 -31.35 -10.07
N TRP A 261 -4.17 -31.27 -9.38
CA TRP A 261 -5.16 -30.20 -9.54
C TRP A 261 -4.63 -28.80 -9.18
N ARG A 262 -3.80 -28.68 -8.12
CA ARG A 262 -3.11 -27.43 -7.77
C ARG A 262 -2.31 -26.87 -8.95
N GLN A 263 -1.50 -27.72 -9.57
CA GLN A 263 -0.68 -27.33 -10.72
C GLN A 263 -1.56 -26.94 -11.91
N ALA A 264 -2.64 -27.67 -12.17
CA ALA A 264 -3.59 -27.33 -13.22
C ALA A 264 -4.23 -25.94 -13.00
N ASP A 265 -4.68 -25.63 -11.78
CA ASP A 265 -5.22 -24.30 -11.43
C ASP A 265 -4.18 -23.19 -11.65
N GLN A 266 -2.94 -23.37 -11.15
CA GLN A 266 -1.88 -22.38 -11.30
C GLN A 266 -1.55 -22.08 -12.77
N LEU A 267 -1.49 -23.13 -13.62
CA LEU A 267 -1.27 -22.99 -15.05
C LEU A 267 -2.44 -22.27 -15.74
N LEU A 268 -3.69 -22.58 -15.37
CA LEU A 268 -4.88 -21.95 -15.94
C LEU A 268 -5.03 -20.49 -15.52
N ARG A 269 -4.71 -20.14 -14.27
CA ARG A 269 -4.66 -18.74 -13.82
C ARG A 269 -3.61 -17.97 -14.62
N ARG A 270 -2.43 -18.55 -14.85
CA ARG A 270 -1.39 -17.94 -15.71
C ARG A 270 -1.86 -17.79 -17.16
N LEU A 271 -2.52 -18.80 -17.71
CA LEU A 271 -3.12 -18.75 -19.05
C LEU A 271 -4.10 -17.58 -19.16
N CYS A 272 -5.02 -17.45 -18.21
CA CYS A 272 -6.03 -16.40 -18.20
C CYS A 272 -5.41 -14.99 -18.11
N ARG A 273 -4.26 -14.84 -17.44
CA ARG A 273 -3.51 -13.58 -17.47
C ARG A 273 -2.99 -13.27 -18.87
N ILE A 274 -2.44 -14.26 -19.57
CA ILE A 274 -1.78 -14.08 -20.88
C ILE A 274 -2.81 -13.92 -22.01
N TRP A 275 -3.71 -14.90 -22.18
CA TRP A 275 -4.71 -14.92 -23.25
C TRP A 275 -6.00 -15.65 -22.81
N PRO A 276 -6.96 -14.94 -22.19
CA PRO A 276 -8.18 -15.56 -21.67
C PRO A 276 -9.14 -16.02 -22.78
N GLN A 277 -9.02 -15.54 -24.02
CA GLN A 277 -9.92 -15.92 -25.10
C GLN A 277 -9.62 -17.30 -25.74
N LEU A 278 -8.64 -18.06 -25.22
CA LEU A 278 -8.27 -19.34 -25.82
C LEU A 278 -9.45 -20.33 -25.81
N PRO A 279 -9.85 -20.90 -26.97
CA PRO A 279 -10.92 -21.90 -27.02
C PRO A 279 -10.63 -23.10 -26.12
N GLY A 280 -11.64 -23.58 -25.39
CA GLY A 280 -11.52 -24.73 -24.48
C GLY A 280 -10.98 -24.39 -23.08
N ALA A 281 -10.31 -23.25 -22.90
CA ALA A 281 -9.72 -22.88 -21.61
C ALA A 281 -10.78 -22.63 -20.53
N ARG A 282 -11.88 -21.94 -20.87
CA ARG A 282 -13.01 -21.70 -19.95
C ARG A 282 -13.63 -23.00 -19.46
N GLN A 283 -13.96 -23.91 -20.37
CA GLN A 283 -14.59 -25.18 -20.03
C GLN A 283 -13.68 -26.01 -19.10
N TYR A 284 -12.38 -26.06 -19.39
CA TYR A 284 -11.46 -26.83 -18.57
C TYR A 284 -11.20 -26.18 -17.20
N MET A 285 -11.13 -24.85 -17.14
CA MET A 285 -11.02 -24.13 -15.86
C MET A 285 -12.24 -24.34 -14.97
N GLU A 286 -13.44 -24.44 -15.54
CA GLU A 286 -14.64 -24.77 -14.78
C GLU A 286 -14.59 -26.19 -14.18
N VAL A 287 -14.06 -27.16 -14.94
CA VAL A 287 -13.83 -28.53 -14.44
C VAL A 287 -12.84 -28.54 -13.28
N VAL A 288 -11.71 -27.83 -13.41
CA VAL A 288 -10.69 -27.74 -12.36
C VAL A 288 -11.26 -27.04 -11.13
N HIS A 289 -11.98 -25.93 -11.30
CA HIS A 289 -12.62 -25.18 -10.21
C HIS A 289 -13.59 -26.04 -9.41
N ARG A 290 -14.46 -26.80 -10.08
CA ARG A 290 -15.42 -27.69 -9.41
C ARG A 290 -14.71 -28.83 -8.67
N ARG A 291 -13.58 -29.32 -9.18
CA ARG A 291 -12.86 -30.45 -8.59
C ARG A 291 -11.93 -30.03 -7.44
N TYR A 292 -11.38 -28.83 -7.53
CA TYR A 292 -10.34 -28.32 -6.63
C TYR A 292 -10.51 -26.80 -6.40
N PRO A 293 -11.57 -26.37 -5.69
CA PRO A 293 -11.75 -24.97 -5.35
C PRO A 293 -10.58 -24.49 -4.48
N ARG A 294 -9.89 -23.44 -4.94
CA ARG A 294 -8.68 -22.90 -4.32
C ARG A 294 -8.82 -21.40 -4.09
N VAL A 295 -8.63 -20.98 -2.84
CA VAL A 295 -8.67 -19.58 -2.40
C VAL A 295 -7.24 -19.06 -2.23
N VAL A 296 -6.94 -17.89 -2.78
CA VAL A 296 -5.66 -17.19 -2.57
C VAL A 296 -5.91 -15.90 -1.80
N VAL A 297 -5.25 -15.75 -0.65
CA VAL A 297 -5.36 -14.60 0.23
C VAL A 297 -4.05 -13.81 0.23
N GLY A 298 -4.10 -12.54 -0.14
CA GLY A 298 -2.99 -11.61 -0.04
C GLY A 298 -2.79 -11.13 1.39
N VAL A 299 -1.57 -11.30 1.90
CA VAL A 299 -1.17 -10.86 3.24
C VAL A 299 0.11 -10.02 3.16
N THR A 300 0.26 -9.02 4.02
CA THR A 300 1.49 -8.24 4.13
C THR A 300 2.43 -8.76 5.21
N GLN A 301 1.91 -9.62 6.10
CA GLN A 301 2.65 -10.29 7.16
C GLN A 301 2.24 -11.77 7.24
N ALA A 302 3.24 -12.65 7.17
CA ALA A 302 3.06 -14.09 7.37
C ALA A 302 3.12 -14.43 8.87
N ALA A 303 2.37 -15.44 9.31
CA ALA A 303 2.42 -15.93 10.68
C ALA A 303 3.65 -16.82 10.89
N VAL A 304 4.55 -16.43 11.78
CA VAL A 304 5.70 -17.28 12.15
C VAL A 304 5.26 -18.35 13.15
N ALA A 305 4.49 -17.95 14.16
CA ALA A 305 3.89 -18.82 15.16
C ALA A 305 2.35 -18.84 15.06
N LEU A 306 1.74 -19.99 15.38
CA LEU A 306 0.29 -20.19 15.35
C LEU A 306 -0.25 -20.28 16.78
N GLN A 307 -0.14 -19.19 17.54
CA GLN A 307 -0.65 -19.12 18.91
C GLN A 307 -1.95 -18.32 18.99
N PRO A 308 -3.00 -18.85 19.63
CA PRO A 308 -4.26 -18.13 19.82
C PRO A 308 -4.11 -17.00 20.84
N ALA A 309 -5.05 -16.06 20.83
CA ALA A 309 -5.23 -15.02 21.86
C ALA A 309 -4.00 -14.14 22.15
N ARG A 310 -3.01 -14.06 21.24
CA ARG A 310 -1.92 -13.09 21.37
C ARG A 310 -2.44 -11.68 21.11
N LEU A 311 -2.36 -10.79 22.09
CA LEU A 311 -2.84 -9.40 21.97
C LEU A 311 -2.17 -8.60 20.84
N HIS A 312 -0.88 -8.81 20.56
CA HIS A 312 -0.09 -7.96 19.67
C HIS A 312 0.15 -8.55 18.25
N ASP A 313 -0.16 -9.83 18.04
CA ASP A 313 0.22 -10.55 16.82
C ASP A 313 -0.98 -10.78 15.89
N TRP A 314 -1.14 -9.88 14.92
CA TRP A 314 -2.21 -9.95 13.91
C TRP A 314 -2.13 -11.22 13.06
N ALA A 315 -0.93 -11.55 12.56
CA ALA A 315 -0.75 -12.66 11.64
C ALA A 315 -1.03 -14.01 12.32
N ALA A 316 -0.57 -14.19 13.56
CA ALA A 316 -0.89 -15.39 14.35
C ALA A 316 -2.39 -15.51 14.59
N ARG A 317 -3.07 -14.45 15.06
CA ARG A 317 -4.53 -14.47 15.30
C ARG A 317 -5.33 -14.80 14.05
N ARG A 318 -4.89 -14.34 12.88
CA ARG A 318 -5.49 -14.68 11.60
C ARG A 318 -5.27 -16.15 11.26
N ALA A 319 -4.00 -16.57 11.12
CA ALA A 319 -3.65 -17.88 10.56
C ALA A 319 -3.98 -19.05 11.51
N VAL A 320 -4.01 -18.84 12.83
CA VAL A 320 -4.32 -19.90 13.80
C VAL A 320 -5.69 -20.54 13.53
N ARG A 321 -6.68 -19.76 13.06
CA ARG A 321 -8.03 -20.27 12.73
C ARG A 321 -8.06 -21.25 11.55
N LEU A 322 -7.03 -21.28 10.71
CA LEU A 322 -6.91 -22.28 9.63
C LEU A 322 -6.51 -23.65 10.18
N VAL A 323 -5.66 -23.69 11.20
CA VAL A 323 -4.96 -24.92 11.63
C VAL A 323 -5.45 -25.41 13.00
N HIS A 324 -6.01 -24.52 13.82
CA HIS A 324 -6.45 -24.87 15.16
C HIS A 324 -7.83 -24.29 15.49
N ARG A 325 -8.61 -25.10 16.21
CA ARG A 325 -9.75 -24.68 17.00
C ARG A 325 -9.34 -24.64 18.47
N THR A 326 -9.70 -23.57 19.17
CA THR A 326 -9.50 -23.46 20.61
C THR A 326 -10.69 -24.02 21.38
N LEU A 327 -10.52 -24.29 22.68
CA LEU A 327 -11.60 -24.72 23.55
C LEU A 327 -12.73 -23.69 23.60
N THR A 328 -12.39 -22.40 23.74
CA THR A 328 -13.32 -21.29 23.55
C THR A 328 -12.85 -20.37 22.45
N GLU A 329 -13.79 -19.79 21.71
CA GLU A 329 -13.54 -18.90 20.59
C GLU A 329 -14.34 -17.61 20.77
N PHE A 330 -13.67 -16.47 20.74
CA PHE A 330 -14.33 -15.17 20.72
C PHE A 330 -15.00 -14.94 19.35
N LEU A 331 -16.30 -14.68 19.37
CA LEU A 331 -17.14 -14.47 18.18
C LEU A 331 -17.39 -13.00 17.87
N GLY A 332 -17.12 -12.12 18.83
CA GLY A 332 -17.36 -10.68 18.73
C GLY A 332 -17.98 -10.09 19.99
N PRO A 333 -18.33 -8.80 19.98
CA PRO A 333 -18.94 -8.14 21.13
C PRO A 333 -20.33 -8.70 21.48
N GLY A 334 -20.62 -8.79 22.77
CA GLY A 334 -21.91 -9.11 23.38
C GLY A 334 -22.48 -7.95 24.18
N THR A 335 -23.57 -8.17 24.93
CA THR A 335 -24.19 -7.12 25.77
C THR A 335 -23.31 -6.77 26.96
N ASP A 336 -22.74 -7.78 27.60
CA ASP A 336 -21.89 -7.66 28.78
C ASP A 336 -20.54 -8.33 28.47
N GLY A 337 -19.65 -7.61 27.78
CA GLY A 337 -18.38 -8.15 27.31
C GLY A 337 -18.49 -9.05 26.06
N GLY A 338 -17.52 -9.95 25.88
CA GLY A 338 -17.40 -10.78 24.68
C GLY A 338 -18.40 -11.93 24.58
N LYS A 339 -18.75 -12.30 23.34
CA LYS A 339 -19.45 -13.56 23.04
C LYS A 339 -18.45 -14.66 22.77
N TYR A 340 -18.57 -15.76 23.52
CA TYR A 340 -17.71 -16.94 23.38
C TYR A 340 -18.54 -18.18 23.03
N ARG A 341 -17.92 -19.11 22.30
CA ARG A 341 -18.48 -20.43 22.02
C ARG A 341 -17.36 -21.48 22.01
N SER A 342 -17.67 -22.71 22.39
CA SER A 342 -16.80 -23.84 22.10
C SER A 342 -17.14 -24.47 20.75
N PRO A 343 -16.19 -24.64 19.83
CA PRO A 343 -16.39 -25.43 18.62
C PRO A 343 -16.39 -26.95 18.91
N LEU A 344 -15.93 -27.36 20.10
CA LEU A 344 -15.75 -28.75 20.50
C LEU A 344 -16.98 -29.34 21.22
N GLY A 345 -17.97 -28.51 21.57
CA GLY A 345 -19.20 -28.93 22.24
C GLY A 345 -19.88 -27.76 22.96
N GLU A 346 -20.63 -28.06 24.02
CA GLU A 346 -21.32 -27.07 24.85
C GLU A 346 -20.50 -26.68 26.08
N ILE A 347 -20.64 -25.41 26.48
CA ILE A 347 -20.09 -24.87 27.72
C ILE A 347 -21.23 -24.22 28.48
N GLU A 348 -21.38 -24.60 29.74
CA GLU A 348 -22.42 -24.08 30.64
C GLU A 348 -21.77 -23.66 31.96
N ILE A 349 -22.07 -22.44 32.41
CA ILE A 349 -21.67 -21.95 33.73
C ILE A 349 -22.80 -22.33 34.71
N GLN A 350 -22.45 -23.10 35.75
CA GLN A 350 -23.36 -23.66 36.73
C GLN A 350 -22.99 -23.18 38.15
N GLU A 351 -23.80 -23.56 39.14
CA GLU A 351 -23.53 -23.32 40.57
C GLU A 351 -23.19 -21.86 40.90
N LEU A 352 -24.00 -20.92 40.37
CA LEU A 352 -23.80 -19.47 40.56
C LEU A 352 -22.40 -18.97 40.12
N GLY A 353 -21.82 -19.60 39.10
CA GLY A 353 -20.52 -19.21 38.56
C GLY A 353 -19.32 -19.96 39.14
N LEU A 354 -19.53 -20.93 40.04
CA LEU A 354 -18.46 -21.70 40.66
C LEU A 354 -18.08 -22.97 39.89
N ARG A 355 -18.85 -23.37 38.89
CA ARG A 355 -18.56 -24.57 38.09
C ARG A 355 -18.74 -24.29 36.60
N ILE A 356 -17.79 -24.72 35.79
CA ILE A 356 -17.92 -24.75 34.33
C ILE A 356 -18.10 -26.19 33.90
N ALA A 357 -19.24 -26.48 33.27
CA ALA A 357 -19.52 -27.76 32.66
C ALA A 357 -19.15 -27.73 31.17
N PHE A 358 -18.31 -28.65 30.74
CA PHE A 358 -17.95 -28.87 29.35
C PHE A 358 -18.57 -30.19 28.89
N ARG A 359 -19.46 -30.14 27.89
CA ARG A 359 -20.03 -31.32 27.23
C ARG A 359 -19.48 -31.40 25.81
N LEU A 360 -18.57 -32.32 25.57
CA LEU A 360 -17.87 -32.50 24.30
C LEU A 360 -18.75 -33.27 23.31
N ASP A 361 -18.66 -32.91 22.03
CA ASP A 361 -19.31 -33.68 20.98
C ASP A 361 -18.56 -35.01 20.74
N PRO A 362 -19.25 -36.17 20.73
CA PRO A 362 -18.59 -37.48 20.70
C PRO A 362 -17.89 -37.81 19.37
N ASP A 363 -18.28 -37.13 18.28
CA ASP A 363 -17.76 -37.39 16.93
C ASP A 363 -16.52 -36.55 16.58
N ARG A 364 -15.93 -35.85 17.56
CA ARG A 364 -14.75 -35.00 17.33
C ARG A 364 -13.49 -35.86 17.27
N ARG A 365 -12.94 -36.03 16.07
CA ARG A 365 -11.67 -36.75 15.84
C ARG A 365 -10.49 -35.80 15.68
N TRP A 366 -9.30 -36.29 15.98
CA TRP A 366 -8.05 -35.63 15.59
C TRP A 366 -7.88 -35.65 14.07
N PHE A 367 -7.02 -34.82 13.51
CA PHE A 367 -6.75 -34.76 12.05
C PHE A 367 -6.05 -36.02 11.49
N ALA A 368 -5.56 -36.89 12.35
CA ALA A 368 -4.94 -38.15 11.99
C ALA A 368 -5.33 -39.25 12.98
N GLY A 369 -5.36 -40.49 12.49
CA GLY A 369 -5.74 -41.65 13.27
C GLY A 369 -7.26 -41.81 13.44
N ASP A 370 -7.64 -42.74 14.32
CA ASP A 370 -9.04 -43.05 14.66
C ASP A 370 -9.44 -42.55 16.05
N SER A 371 -8.50 -41.97 16.81
CA SER A 371 -8.71 -41.48 18.17
C SER A 371 -9.62 -40.25 18.19
N ALA A 372 -10.57 -40.25 19.12
CA ALA A 372 -11.46 -39.12 19.38
C ALA A 372 -10.88 -38.19 20.45
N LEU A 373 -11.32 -36.93 20.43
CA LEU A 373 -11.11 -35.98 21.52
C LEU A 373 -12.03 -36.40 22.68
N THR A 374 -11.46 -36.55 23.87
CA THR A 374 -12.20 -36.99 25.07
C THR A 374 -12.11 -35.99 26.21
N GLY A 375 -12.96 -36.16 27.22
CA GLY A 375 -12.91 -35.42 28.46
C GLY A 375 -11.57 -35.56 29.20
N TYR A 376 -10.85 -36.68 29.03
CA TYR A 376 -9.52 -36.85 29.60
C TYR A 376 -8.47 -35.92 28.96
N ASP A 377 -8.56 -35.68 27.64
CA ASP A 377 -7.69 -34.74 26.93
C ASP A 377 -7.96 -33.31 27.39
N LEU A 378 -9.24 -32.96 27.49
CA LEU A 378 -9.66 -31.65 27.99
C LEU A 378 -9.23 -31.44 29.44
N ALA A 379 -9.47 -32.39 30.34
CA ALA A 379 -9.11 -32.28 31.74
C ALA A 379 -7.60 -32.06 31.92
N ARG A 380 -6.77 -32.84 31.22
CA ARG A 380 -5.31 -32.64 31.21
C ARG A 380 -4.94 -31.28 30.64
N ARG A 381 -5.64 -30.79 29.63
CA ARG A 381 -5.39 -29.45 29.08
C ARG A 381 -5.69 -28.35 30.10
N LEU A 382 -6.82 -28.44 30.82
CA LEU A 382 -7.20 -27.47 31.84
C LEU A 382 -6.20 -27.43 32.99
N LEU A 383 -5.68 -28.58 33.41
CA LEU A 383 -4.61 -28.68 34.40
C LEU A 383 -3.27 -28.12 33.88
N ALA A 384 -2.91 -28.42 32.63
CA ALA A 384 -1.70 -27.89 32.01
C ALA A 384 -1.72 -26.35 31.91
N VAL A 385 -2.86 -25.74 31.58
CA VAL A 385 -3.01 -24.27 31.56
C VAL A 385 -2.83 -23.67 32.97
N ALA A 386 -3.04 -24.46 34.03
CA ALA A 386 -2.84 -24.04 35.41
C ALA A 386 -1.44 -24.36 35.98
N ASP A 387 -0.59 -25.12 35.27
CA ASP A 387 0.75 -25.53 35.74
C ASP A 387 1.82 -24.49 35.34
N PRO A 388 2.51 -23.84 36.30
CA PRO A 388 3.59 -22.89 36.03
C PRO A 388 4.76 -23.43 35.19
N HIS A 389 4.91 -24.75 35.08
CA HIS A 389 5.98 -25.40 34.31
C HIS A 389 5.57 -25.78 32.89
N ASP A 390 4.27 -25.69 32.55
CA ASP A 390 3.77 -26.00 31.21
C ASP A 390 3.83 -24.75 30.29
N PRO A 391 4.24 -24.88 29.02
CA PRO A 391 4.22 -23.76 28.07
C PRO A 391 2.84 -23.10 27.86
N ALA A 392 1.75 -23.79 28.19
CA ALA A 392 0.39 -23.29 28.11
C ALA A 392 -0.06 -22.48 29.33
N TYR A 393 0.80 -22.34 30.35
CA TYR A 393 0.48 -21.67 31.60
C TYR A 393 -0.20 -20.31 31.42
N ARG A 394 -1.23 -20.08 32.22
CA ARG A 394 -1.94 -18.80 32.37
C ARG A 394 -2.19 -18.57 33.86
N SER A 395 -1.57 -17.54 34.41
CA SER A 395 -1.68 -17.19 35.84
C SER A 395 -3.12 -16.98 36.30
N LEU A 396 -3.91 -16.23 35.52
CA LEU A 396 -5.33 -15.98 35.82
C LEU A 396 -6.16 -17.25 35.93
N TRP A 397 -5.93 -18.23 35.05
CA TRP A 397 -6.62 -19.52 35.12
C TRP A 397 -6.15 -20.34 36.30
N ALA A 398 -4.84 -20.38 36.57
CA ALA A 398 -4.28 -21.09 37.71
C ALA A 398 -4.78 -20.56 39.07
N GLU A 399 -4.99 -19.26 39.18
CA GLU A 399 -5.54 -18.61 40.37
C GLU A 399 -7.06 -18.80 40.53
N LEU A 400 -7.77 -19.11 39.45
CA LEU A 400 -9.22 -19.30 39.42
C LEU A 400 -9.61 -20.78 39.62
N LEU A 401 -8.86 -21.71 39.03
CA LEU A 401 -9.13 -23.14 39.06
C LEU A 401 -8.94 -23.74 40.47
N GLU A 402 -9.94 -24.47 40.94
CA GLU A 402 -9.91 -25.26 42.16
C GLU A 402 -9.64 -26.74 41.85
N GLU A 403 -10.50 -27.33 41.03
CA GLU A 403 -10.48 -28.76 40.70
C GLU A 403 -10.93 -29.00 39.25
N VAL A 404 -10.47 -30.09 38.66
CA VAL A 404 -10.99 -30.62 37.39
C VAL A 404 -11.45 -32.05 37.62
N SER A 405 -12.71 -32.34 37.31
CA SER A 405 -13.27 -33.69 37.40
C SER A 405 -13.85 -34.15 36.06
N VAL A 406 -13.78 -35.45 35.80
CA VAL A 406 -14.31 -36.09 34.59
C VAL A 406 -15.47 -36.97 35.04
N GLU A 407 -16.69 -36.61 34.66
CA GLU A 407 -17.89 -37.40 35.01
C GLU A 407 -18.02 -38.61 34.09
N ASP A 408 -17.81 -38.40 32.79
CA ASP A 408 -17.86 -39.43 31.76
C ASP A 408 -16.87 -39.13 30.62
N VAL A 409 -16.91 -39.91 29.54
CA VAL A 409 -15.96 -39.79 28.41
C VAL A 409 -16.02 -38.42 27.71
N TYR A 410 -17.14 -37.71 27.78
CA TYR A 410 -17.37 -36.45 27.09
C TYR A 410 -17.79 -35.30 28.01
N THR A 411 -18.01 -35.54 29.30
CA THR A 411 -18.39 -34.52 30.29
C THR A 411 -17.26 -34.24 31.28
N VAL A 412 -16.82 -32.97 31.33
CA VAL A 412 -15.76 -32.48 32.25
C VAL A 412 -16.29 -31.30 33.03
N TYR A 413 -16.00 -31.24 34.32
CA TYR A 413 -16.25 -30.07 35.16
C TYR A 413 -14.94 -29.40 35.57
N ALA A 414 -14.93 -28.07 35.54
CA ALA A 414 -13.90 -27.27 36.17
C ALA A 414 -14.54 -26.45 37.30
N ASP A 415 -14.15 -26.76 38.53
CA ASP A 415 -14.58 -26.03 39.72
C ASP A 415 -13.68 -24.83 39.94
N LEU A 416 -14.29 -23.69 40.24
CA LEU A 416 -13.64 -22.40 40.37
C LEU A 416 -13.67 -21.97 41.83
N ARG A 417 -12.54 -21.44 42.33
CA ARG A 417 -12.40 -20.92 43.70
C ARG A 417 -13.31 -19.72 43.99
N ARG A 418 -13.77 -19.06 42.94
CA ARG A 418 -14.65 -17.88 42.97
C ARG A 418 -15.38 -17.73 41.64
N PRO A 419 -16.56 -17.10 41.61
CA PRO A 419 -17.21 -16.76 40.35
C PRO A 419 -16.36 -15.79 39.53
N HIS A 420 -16.51 -15.83 38.21
CA HIS A 420 -15.87 -14.90 37.29
C HIS A 420 -16.89 -14.49 36.22
N VAL A 421 -16.85 -13.23 35.78
CA VAL A 421 -17.87 -12.72 34.84
C VAL A 421 -17.76 -13.33 33.43
N ARG A 422 -16.55 -13.69 32.98
CA ARG A 422 -16.26 -14.36 31.68
C ARG A 422 -15.12 -15.38 31.77
N PRO A 423 -15.27 -16.49 32.51
CA PRO A 423 -14.22 -17.50 32.59
C PRO A 423 -13.87 -18.11 31.22
N GLU A 424 -14.82 -18.10 30.27
CA GLU A 424 -14.61 -18.60 28.90
C GLU A 424 -13.49 -17.85 28.17
N ALA A 425 -13.27 -16.56 28.48
CA ALA A 425 -12.24 -15.76 27.85
C ALA A 425 -10.81 -16.23 28.19
N LEU A 426 -10.63 -16.86 29.35
CA LEU A 426 -9.36 -17.43 29.81
C LEU A 426 -9.01 -18.75 29.10
N LEU A 427 -9.98 -19.36 28.43
CA LEU A 427 -9.91 -20.72 27.88
C LEU A 427 -9.73 -20.76 26.36
N GLN A 428 -9.23 -19.67 25.76
CA GLN A 428 -8.85 -19.62 24.34
C GLN A 428 -7.54 -20.39 24.07
N THR A 429 -7.55 -21.68 24.41
CA THR A 429 -6.39 -22.59 24.40
C THR A 429 -6.59 -23.72 23.39
N ILE A 430 -5.53 -24.17 22.74
CA ILE A 430 -5.58 -25.31 21.80
C ILE A 430 -5.64 -26.61 22.62
N VAL A 431 -6.59 -27.50 22.33
CA VAL A 431 -6.65 -28.84 22.95
C VAL A 431 -5.76 -29.80 22.14
N ILE A 432 -5.03 -30.68 22.84
CA ILE A 432 -4.07 -31.63 22.24
C ILE A 432 -4.38 -33.08 22.68
N PRO A 433 -3.98 -34.11 21.90
CA PRO A 433 -4.28 -35.52 22.17
C PRO A 433 -3.41 -36.10 23.30
N TYR A 434 -3.70 -35.78 24.55
CA TYR A 434 -2.96 -36.33 25.70
C TYR A 434 -3.17 -37.84 25.90
N THR A 435 -4.31 -38.37 25.45
CA THR A 435 -4.67 -39.79 25.54
C THR A 435 -4.09 -40.63 24.41
N ASP A 436 -3.63 -39.99 23.33
CA ASP A 436 -2.93 -40.62 22.21
C ASP A 436 -1.61 -39.88 21.88
N PRO A 437 -0.56 -40.08 22.71
CA PRO A 437 0.69 -39.33 22.57
C PRO A 437 1.41 -39.54 21.23
N GLN A 438 1.13 -40.63 20.50
CA GLN A 438 1.74 -40.89 19.20
C GLN A 438 1.36 -39.82 18.17
N LEU A 439 0.19 -39.20 18.33
CA LEU A 439 -0.24 -38.10 17.46
C LEU A 439 0.60 -36.84 17.68
N LEU A 440 1.19 -36.64 18.87
CA LEU A 440 2.02 -35.47 19.16
C LEU A 440 3.33 -35.46 18.38
N ASP A 441 3.80 -36.62 17.91
CA ASP A 441 4.98 -36.75 17.06
C ASP A 441 4.72 -36.34 15.60
N ILE A 442 3.44 -36.15 15.22
CA ILE A 442 3.08 -35.76 13.86
C ILE A 442 3.36 -34.25 13.69
N PRO A 443 4.19 -33.86 12.70
CA PRO A 443 4.44 -32.46 12.41
C PRO A 443 3.15 -31.72 12.06
N ASN A 444 3.00 -30.49 12.56
CA ASN A 444 1.85 -29.62 12.29
C ASN A 444 0.50 -30.24 12.68
N LEU A 445 0.46 -30.93 13.83
CA LEU A 445 -0.77 -31.41 14.47
C LEU A 445 -1.88 -30.35 14.36
N SER A 446 -3.03 -30.73 13.81
CA SER A 446 -4.16 -29.82 13.58
C SER A 446 -5.43 -30.38 14.21
N ASN A 447 -6.28 -29.50 14.71
CA ASN A 447 -7.68 -29.80 15.00
C ASN A 447 -8.61 -28.80 14.27
N GLY A 448 -8.04 -28.06 13.31
CA GLY A 448 -8.70 -27.03 12.52
C GLY A 448 -9.16 -27.51 11.13
N PRO A 449 -9.76 -26.60 10.36
CA PRO A 449 -10.31 -26.88 9.03
C PRO A 449 -9.25 -27.21 7.98
N TYR A 450 -7.99 -26.87 8.20
CA TYR A 450 -6.88 -27.11 7.30
C TYR A 450 -5.63 -27.62 8.04
N VAL A 451 -4.70 -28.16 7.26
CA VAL A 451 -3.34 -28.49 7.69
C VAL A 451 -2.33 -27.74 6.82
N ILE A 452 -1.16 -27.43 7.38
CA ILE A 452 -0.07 -26.83 6.59
C ILE A 452 0.50 -27.92 5.66
N ASP A 453 0.48 -27.64 4.36
CA ASP A 453 1.09 -28.49 3.34
C ASP A 453 2.53 -28.03 3.02
N SER A 454 2.72 -26.71 2.81
CA SER A 454 4.04 -26.13 2.58
C SER A 454 4.16 -24.70 3.10
N ARG A 455 5.38 -24.31 3.43
CA ARG A 455 5.75 -22.95 3.83
C ARG A 455 6.99 -22.52 3.05
N GLU A 456 6.85 -21.46 2.28
CA GLU A 456 7.88 -20.80 1.48
C GLU A 456 7.95 -19.31 1.88
N ASP A 457 9.00 -18.59 1.50
CA ASP A 457 9.19 -17.18 1.89
C ASP A 457 8.04 -16.26 1.43
N GLU A 458 7.47 -16.57 0.26
CA GLU A 458 6.43 -15.79 -0.40
C GLU A 458 5.02 -16.39 -0.23
N SER A 459 4.89 -17.62 0.28
CA SER A 459 3.57 -18.22 0.45
C SER A 459 3.50 -19.33 1.49
N VAL A 460 2.31 -19.50 2.09
CA VAL A 460 1.97 -20.64 2.93
C VAL A 460 0.74 -21.31 2.36
N VAL A 461 0.82 -22.63 2.17
CA VAL A 461 -0.24 -23.44 1.57
C VAL A 461 -0.90 -24.30 2.64
N TYR A 462 -2.22 -24.19 2.72
CA TYR A 462 -3.06 -24.94 3.63
C TYR A 462 -4.02 -25.82 2.84
N VAL A 463 -4.09 -27.11 3.15
CA VAL A 463 -5.00 -28.07 2.48
C VAL A 463 -6.08 -28.53 3.44
N ALA A 464 -7.29 -28.75 2.93
CA ALA A 464 -8.45 -29.07 3.76
C ALA A 464 -8.19 -30.34 4.58
N ASN A 465 -8.47 -30.26 5.88
CA ASN A 465 -8.37 -31.40 6.78
C ASN A 465 -9.55 -32.36 6.53
N PRO A 466 -9.31 -33.59 6.04
CA PRO A 466 -10.39 -34.51 5.69
C PRO A 466 -11.18 -35.02 6.90
N GLN A 467 -10.62 -34.94 8.11
CA GLN A 467 -11.27 -35.35 9.36
C GLN A 467 -11.87 -34.16 10.12
N TYR A 468 -11.90 -32.95 9.52
CA TYR A 468 -12.47 -31.79 10.18
C TYR A 468 -13.99 -31.91 10.34
N PHE A 469 -14.45 -31.85 11.59
CA PHE A 469 -15.83 -32.14 11.98
C PHE A 469 -16.89 -31.19 11.41
N ALA A 470 -16.53 -29.95 11.09
CA ALA A 470 -17.44 -28.94 10.53
C ALA A 470 -17.14 -28.64 9.06
N ALA A 471 -16.52 -29.58 8.34
CA ALA A 471 -16.30 -29.45 6.92
C ALA A 471 -17.65 -29.38 6.19
N GLY A 472 -17.82 -28.37 5.34
CA GLY A 472 -19.05 -28.16 4.57
C GLY A 472 -18.89 -28.49 3.09
N ASP A 473 -20.01 -28.87 2.45
CA ASP A 473 -20.06 -29.07 1.00
C ASP A 473 -19.69 -27.78 0.26
N GLY A 474 -18.55 -27.82 -0.45
CA GLY A 474 -17.99 -26.69 -1.18
C GLY A 474 -16.89 -25.91 -0.46
N GLN A 475 -16.47 -26.32 0.75
CA GLN A 475 -15.27 -25.78 1.39
C GLN A 475 -14.09 -25.84 0.42
N ALA A 476 -13.29 -24.77 0.38
CA ALA A 476 -12.08 -24.73 -0.42
C ALA A 476 -11.17 -25.92 -0.08
N LYS A 477 -10.65 -26.60 -1.11
CA LYS A 477 -9.70 -27.70 -0.92
C LYS A 477 -8.32 -27.19 -0.54
N GLU A 478 -8.04 -25.93 -0.88
CA GLU A 478 -6.79 -25.26 -0.58
C GLU A 478 -7.00 -23.77 -0.31
N VAL A 479 -6.32 -23.27 0.71
CA VAL A 479 -6.13 -21.85 0.99
C VAL A 479 -4.65 -21.53 0.87
N VAL A 480 -4.30 -20.49 0.11
CA VAL A 480 -2.92 -20.03 -0.02
C VAL A 480 -2.81 -18.62 0.51
N GLU A 481 -2.05 -18.43 1.59
CA GLU A 481 -1.59 -17.10 1.96
C GLU A 481 -0.41 -16.74 1.06
N ARG A 482 -0.57 -15.69 0.25
CA ARG A 482 0.50 -15.12 -0.57
C ARG A 482 0.96 -13.81 0.03
N ARG A 483 2.25 -13.71 0.29
CA ARG A 483 2.88 -12.52 0.84
C ARG A 483 3.04 -11.44 -0.23
N PHE A 484 2.84 -10.19 0.17
CA PHE A 484 3.12 -9.00 -0.61
C PHE A 484 3.96 -8.02 0.21
N ALA A 485 4.82 -7.26 -0.46
CA ALA A 485 5.65 -6.26 0.21
C ALA A 485 4.83 -5.04 0.67
N THR A 486 3.77 -4.71 -0.09
CA THR A 486 2.89 -3.56 0.18
C THR A 486 1.40 -3.90 0.01
N GLY A 487 0.54 -3.20 0.73
CA GLY A 487 -0.92 -3.28 0.61
C GLY A 487 -1.41 -2.89 -0.79
N LEU A 488 -0.79 -1.89 -1.41
CA LEU A 488 -1.09 -1.49 -2.79
C LEU A 488 -0.84 -2.61 -3.81
N GLU A 489 0.24 -3.38 -3.66
CA GLU A 489 0.50 -4.54 -4.51
C GLU A 489 -0.55 -5.64 -4.32
N ALA A 490 -0.94 -5.91 -3.06
CA ALA A 490 -1.99 -6.87 -2.75
C ALA A 490 -3.35 -6.42 -3.35
N LEU A 491 -3.72 -5.15 -3.23
CA LEU A 491 -4.94 -4.59 -3.82
C LEU A 491 -4.92 -4.62 -5.35
N ARG A 492 -3.78 -4.35 -5.99
CA ARG A 492 -3.63 -4.51 -7.44
C ARG A 492 -3.76 -5.97 -7.87
N ALA A 493 -3.24 -6.91 -7.08
CA ALA A 493 -3.43 -8.33 -7.33
C ALA A 493 -4.91 -8.73 -7.19
N LEU A 494 -5.62 -8.17 -6.21
CA LEU A 494 -7.05 -8.39 -6.01
C LEU A 494 -7.87 -7.87 -7.20
N ALA A 495 -7.60 -6.64 -7.65
CA ALA A 495 -8.28 -6.04 -8.79
C ALA A 495 -8.07 -6.80 -10.11
N ARG A 496 -6.97 -7.56 -10.22
CA ARG A 496 -6.67 -8.44 -11.36
C ARG A 496 -7.15 -9.88 -11.17
N HIS A 497 -7.81 -10.20 -10.05
CA HIS A 497 -8.21 -11.55 -9.68
C HIS A 497 -7.03 -12.54 -9.54
N ASP A 498 -5.82 -12.02 -9.26
CA ASP A 498 -4.63 -12.82 -8.95
C ASP A 498 -4.69 -13.40 -7.53
N VAL A 499 -5.39 -12.69 -6.65
CA VAL A 499 -5.81 -13.12 -5.31
C VAL A 499 -7.31 -12.89 -5.18
N ASP A 500 -7.94 -13.67 -4.32
CA ASP A 500 -9.40 -13.64 -4.13
C ASP A 500 -9.79 -12.77 -2.93
N VAL A 501 -8.89 -12.66 -1.93
CA VAL A 501 -9.06 -11.86 -0.71
C VAL A 501 -7.74 -11.16 -0.35
N VAL A 502 -7.81 -9.97 0.25
CA VAL A 502 -6.69 -9.26 0.89
C VAL A 502 -7.07 -9.06 2.36
N ASP A 503 -6.25 -9.62 3.24
CA ASP A 503 -6.51 -9.66 4.69
C ASP A 503 -6.64 -8.28 5.30
N ARG A 504 -5.66 -7.40 5.12
CA ARG A 504 -5.68 -6.08 5.74
C ARG A 504 -5.31 -5.02 4.73
N ILE A 505 -6.22 -4.07 4.51
CA ILE A 505 -5.96 -2.90 3.68
C ILE A 505 -5.42 -1.77 4.55
N ASN A 506 -4.45 -1.01 4.05
CA ASN A 506 -3.97 0.15 4.79
C ASN A 506 -5.09 1.20 4.91
N PRO A 507 -5.22 1.93 6.04
CA PRO A 507 -6.34 2.84 6.25
C PRO A 507 -6.45 3.96 5.19
N TRP A 508 -5.32 4.42 4.63
CA TRP A 508 -5.24 5.41 3.55
C TRP A 508 -5.60 4.84 2.16
N GLU A 509 -5.60 3.52 1.99
CA GLU A 509 -5.93 2.86 0.72
C GLU A 509 -7.43 2.53 0.60
N LYS A 510 -8.19 2.63 1.70
CA LYS A 510 -9.60 2.25 1.75
C LYS A 510 -10.44 2.91 0.65
N LYS A 511 -10.37 4.24 0.51
CA LYS A 511 -11.13 4.98 -0.52
C LYS A 511 -10.84 4.44 -1.93
N LYS A 512 -9.58 4.14 -2.21
CA LYS A 512 -9.18 3.58 -3.50
C LYS A 512 -9.75 2.19 -3.69
N ALA A 513 -9.67 1.33 -2.67
CA ALA A 513 -10.25 -0.02 -2.71
C ALA A 513 -11.77 0.01 -2.93
N ASP A 514 -12.49 0.94 -2.29
CA ASP A 514 -13.93 1.13 -2.47
C ASP A 514 -14.33 1.47 -3.92
N THR A 515 -13.43 2.08 -4.70
CA THR A 515 -13.69 2.42 -6.11
C THR A 515 -13.33 1.30 -7.11
N MET A 516 -12.73 0.20 -6.65
CA MET A 516 -12.29 -0.89 -7.54
C MET A 516 -13.49 -1.75 -7.97
N GLN A 517 -13.67 -1.89 -9.29
CA GLN A 517 -14.73 -2.72 -9.84
C GLN A 517 -14.57 -4.20 -9.43
N GLY A 518 -15.66 -4.82 -8.97
CA GLY A 518 -15.68 -6.23 -8.55
C GLY A 518 -15.04 -6.50 -7.18
N VAL A 519 -14.56 -5.46 -6.49
CA VAL A 519 -13.99 -5.56 -5.14
C VAL A 519 -15.03 -5.09 -4.11
N ARG A 520 -15.13 -5.81 -3.00
CA ARG A 520 -15.87 -5.42 -1.81
C ARG A 520 -14.91 -5.17 -0.67
N VAL A 521 -15.17 -4.11 0.10
CA VAL A 521 -14.41 -3.76 1.31
C VAL A 521 -15.33 -3.90 2.50
N ALA A 522 -14.87 -4.56 3.56
CA ALA A 522 -15.64 -4.79 4.76
C ALA A 522 -14.79 -4.55 6.03
N PRO A 523 -15.38 -4.02 7.12
CA PRO A 523 -14.68 -3.77 8.37
C PRO A 523 -14.58 -5.05 9.23
N TYR A 524 -13.57 -5.12 10.08
CA TYR A 524 -13.56 -6.08 11.19
C TYR A 524 -14.53 -5.66 12.30
N ALA A 525 -14.94 -6.64 13.12
CA ALA A 525 -15.92 -6.42 14.19
C ALA A 525 -15.37 -5.57 15.34
N VAL A 526 -14.09 -5.72 15.67
CA VAL A 526 -13.47 -5.10 16.86
C VAL A 526 -12.28 -4.23 16.44
N PRO A 527 -12.17 -3.00 16.95
CA PRO A 527 -11.04 -2.14 16.63
C PRO A 527 -9.76 -2.61 17.34
N LEU A 528 -8.61 -2.22 16.81
CA LEU A 528 -7.32 -2.36 17.49
C LEU A 528 -6.95 -1.08 18.21
N VAL A 529 -6.35 -1.22 19.38
CA VAL A 529 -5.80 -0.12 20.17
C VAL A 529 -4.31 0.02 19.87
N HIS A 530 -3.88 1.19 19.41
CA HIS A 530 -2.50 1.49 19.09
C HIS A 530 -1.86 2.25 20.25
N VAL A 531 -0.70 1.78 20.70
CA VAL A 531 0.03 2.36 21.85
C VAL A 531 1.53 2.37 21.62
N LEU A 532 2.25 3.20 22.36
CA LEU A 532 3.66 2.96 22.66
C LEU A 532 3.78 2.38 24.05
N ILE A 533 4.39 1.20 24.16
CA ILE A 533 4.75 0.55 25.41
C ILE A 533 6.11 1.10 25.84
N PRO A 534 6.20 1.78 26.99
CA PRO A 534 7.47 2.28 27.52
C PRO A 534 8.22 1.18 28.27
N ASN A 535 9.52 1.05 28.00
CA ASN A 535 10.36 0.19 28.83
C ASN A 535 10.64 0.92 30.15
N ARG A 536 10.09 0.41 31.25
CA ARG A 536 10.20 1.05 32.57
C ARG A 536 11.56 0.87 33.24
N GLN A 537 12.39 -0.02 32.72
CA GLN A 537 13.75 -0.27 33.20
C GLN A 537 14.77 0.71 32.61
N ARG A 538 14.38 1.45 31.55
CA ARG A 538 15.25 2.44 30.89
C ARG A 538 15.16 3.80 31.61
N PRO A 539 16.25 4.57 31.70
CA PRO A 539 16.28 5.73 32.59
C PRO A 539 15.20 6.78 32.28
N LEU A 540 15.05 7.20 31.02
CA LEU A 540 14.07 8.24 30.70
C LEU A 540 12.65 7.69 30.69
N THR A 541 12.36 6.61 29.97
CA THR A 541 11.00 6.04 29.86
C THR A 541 10.51 5.40 31.16
N GLY A 542 11.38 5.07 32.12
CA GLY A 542 11.02 4.73 33.49
C GLY A 542 10.41 5.89 34.29
N ARG A 543 10.71 7.15 33.93
CA ARG A 543 10.20 8.35 34.60
C ARG A 543 8.84 8.78 34.03
N GLN A 544 7.83 8.87 34.90
CA GLN A 544 6.48 9.32 34.53
C GLN A 544 6.46 10.70 33.84
N THR A 545 7.26 11.65 34.34
CA THR A 545 7.41 12.99 33.75
C THR A 545 7.82 12.92 32.28
N PHE A 546 8.75 12.03 31.93
CA PHE A 546 9.20 11.86 30.55
C PHE A 546 8.11 11.22 29.68
N ARG A 547 7.43 10.19 30.18
CA ARG A 547 6.32 9.56 29.44
C ARG A 547 5.18 10.55 29.18
N ARG A 548 4.86 11.42 30.14
CA ARG A 548 3.94 12.55 29.95
C ARG A 548 4.44 13.50 28.86
N ALA A 549 5.74 13.83 28.85
CA ALA A 549 6.33 14.64 27.80
C ALA A 549 6.07 14.05 26.40
N LEU A 550 6.24 12.73 26.24
CA LEU A 550 5.94 12.03 24.98
C LEU A 550 4.46 12.15 24.59
N ALA A 551 3.54 11.95 25.55
CA ALA A 551 2.10 12.04 25.29
C ALA A 551 1.65 13.44 24.82
N PHE A 552 2.25 14.52 25.37
CA PHE A 552 2.01 15.90 24.91
C PHE A 552 2.78 16.24 23.63
N GLY A 553 3.93 15.60 23.39
CA GLY A 553 4.84 15.91 22.29
C GLY A 553 4.48 15.25 20.96
N ILE A 554 3.62 14.23 20.97
CA ILE A 554 3.16 13.56 19.75
C ILE A 554 1.81 14.15 19.35
N HIS A 555 1.72 14.76 18.16
CA HIS A 555 0.46 15.24 17.62
C HIS A 555 -0.42 14.07 17.09
N ARG A 556 -1.00 13.29 18.01
CA ARG A 556 -1.72 12.03 17.73
C ARG A 556 -2.86 12.20 16.71
N GLN A 557 -3.64 13.27 16.82
CA GLN A 557 -4.75 13.56 15.90
C GLN A 557 -4.28 13.74 14.44
N ALA A 558 -3.24 14.55 14.22
CA ALA A 558 -2.68 14.77 12.88
C ALA A 558 -2.08 13.49 12.28
N ILE A 559 -1.48 12.61 13.10
CA ILE A 559 -0.99 11.32 12.62
C ILE A 559 -2.16 10.42 12.22
N LEU A 560 -3.21 10.37 13.03
CA LEU A 560 -4.41 9.59 12.73
C LEU A 560 -5.06 10.04 11.41
N GLU A 561 -5.27 11.35 11.22
CA GLU A 561 -5.81 11.92 9.98
C GLU A 561 -4.94 11.59 8.76
N HIS A 562 -3.61 11.67 8.91
CA HIS A 562 -2.67 11.27 7.87
C HIS A 562 -2.79 9.78 7.52
N LEU A 563 -2.93 8.89 8.52
CA LEU A 563 -3.12 7.46 8.33
C LEU A 563 -4.46 7.16 7.65
N LEU A 564 -5.53 7.85 8.00
CA LEU A 564 -6.87 7.62 7.43
C LEU A 564 -7.00 8.17 6.00
N GLY A 565 -6.23 9.20 5.65
CA GLY A 565 -6.42 9.97 4.41
C GLY A 565 -7.70 10.81 4.41
N GLU A 566 -8.26 11.08 5.61
CA GLU A 566 -9.45 11.88 5.84
C GLU A 566 -9.54 12.35 7.30
N PRO A 567 -10.35 13.40 7.60
CA PRO A 567 -10.40 13.98 8.95
C PRO A 567 -10.93 13.04 10.04
N SER A 568 -11.87 12.15 9.69
CA SER A 568 -12.49 11.23 10.65
C SER A 568 -13.10 10.02 9.96
N ARG A 569 -13.13 8.90 10.68
CA ARG A 569 -13.78 7.65 10.26
C ARG A 569 -14.40 6.98 11.50
N PRO A 570 -15.63 6.41 11.41
CA PRO A 570 -16.23 5.68 12.52
C PRO A 570 -15.30 4.60 13.09
N GLY A 571 -15.25 4.52 14.43
CA GLY A 571 -14.36 3.60 15.15
C GLY A 571 -12.87 3.96 15.08
N CYS A 572 -12.49 5.09 14.47
CA CYS A 572 -11.10 5.58 14.42
C CYS A 572 -10.96 6.91 15.17
N GLN A 573 -10.30 6.90 16.32
CA GLN A 573 -10.16 8.10 17.16
C GLN A 573 -8.92 8.04 18.07
N VAL A 574 -8.42 9.21 18.48
CA VAL A 574 -7.40 9.31 19.53
C VAL A 574 -8.00 8.90 20.87
N ILE A 575 -7.26 8.10 21.63
CA ILE A 575 -7.74 7.52 22.90
C ILE A 575 -6.91 8.01 24.09
N SER A 576 -7.48 7.92 25.30
CA SER A 576 -6.86 8.34 26.56
C SER A 576 -6.20 7.20 27.33
N GLY A 577 -6.47 5.93 26.98
CA GLY A 577 -5.96 4.78 27.71
C GLY A 577 -5.70 3.55 26.84
N PRO A 578 -5.50 2.39 27.47
CA PRO A 578 -5.19 1.13 26.80
C PRO A 578 -6.42 0.37 26.28
N PHE A 579 -7.64 0.85 26.55
CA PHE A 579 -8.89 0.21 26.17
C PHE A 579 -9.53 0.88 24.95
N ALA A 580 -10.33 0.13 24.21
CA ALA A 580 -11.11 0.66 23.09
C ALA A 580 -12.26 1.53 23.63
N ALA A 581 -12.53 2.64 22.97
CA ALA A 581 -13.59 3.59 23.31
C ALA A 581 -14.92 3.32 22.57
N GLY A 582 -15.11 2.08 22.09
CA GLY A 582 -16.24 1.72 21.23
C GLY A 582 -16.14 2.26 19.80
N ILE A 583 -17.06 1.83 18.93
CA ILE A 583 -17.23 2.29 17.55
C ILE A 583 -18.40 3.28 17.43
N SER A 584 -19.46 3.07 18.20
CA SER A 584 -20.66 3.90 18.25
C SER A 584 -21.01 4.34 19.68
N PRO A 585 -21.92 5.31 19.87
CA PRO A 585 -22.54 5.54 21.17
C PRO A 585 -23.17 4.23 21.69
N ASP A 586 -23.04 3.96 22.98
CA ASP A 586 -23.54 2.76 23.67
C ASP A 586 -22.96 1.43 23.13
N ASP A 587 -21.73 1.46 22.58
CA ASP A 587 -21.05 0.26 22.10
C ASP A 587 -20.56 -0.58 23.29
N PRO A 588 -20.99 -1.84 23.43
CA PRO A 588 -20.58 -2.68 24.56
C PRO A 588 -19.07 -2.98 24.62
N LEU A 589 -18.30 -2.68 23.57
CA LEU A 589 -16.83 -2.73 23.60
C LEU A 589 -16.21 -1.66 24.51
N ASP A 590 -16.94 -0.61 24.87
CA ASP A 590 -16.42 0.54 25.62
C ASP A 590 -16.49 0.38 27.15
N TYR A 591 -16.95 -0.76 27.66
CA TYR A 591 -17.27 -0.94 29.08
C TYR A 591 -16.07 -0.70 30.02
N ALA A 592 -14.85 -0.87 29.51
CA ALA A 592 -13.58 -0.59 30.21
C ALA A 592 -13.07 0.85 30.03
N TYR A 593 -13.60 1.59 29.05
CA TYR A 593 -13.19 2.94 28.74
C TYR A 593 -13.85 3.96 29.67
N ASP A 594 -13.07 4.90 30.19
CA ASP A 594 -13.57 6.01 31.01
C ASP A 594 -13.70 7.25 30.12
N HIS A 595 -14.91 7.46 29.59
CA HIS A 595 -15.23 8.61 28.74
C HIS A 595 -15.13 9.97 29.46
N SER A 596 -15.01 10.00 30.79
CA SER A 596 -14.76 11.24 31.53
C SER A 596 -13.32 11.75 31.39
N ILE A 597 -12.41 10.92 30.87
CA ILE A 597 -10.99 11.24 30.71
C ILE A 597 -10.71 11.60 29.25
N GLU A 598 -10.51 12.89 28.98
CA GLU A 598 -10.10 13.35 27.66
C GLU A 598 -8.65 12.95 27.32
N PRO A 599 -8.38 12.53 26.07
CA PRO A 599 -7.01 12.32 25.60
C PRO A 599 -6.18 13.61 25.72
N ARG A 600 -4.95 13.50 26.25
CA ARG A 600 -4.03 14.64 26.39
C ARG A 600 -3.82 15.38 25.06
N ARG A 601 -4.20 16.66 24.99
CA ARG A 601 -3.97 17.46 23.78
C ARG A 601 -2.49 17.54 23.40
N TYR A 602 -2.21 17.76 22.12
CA TYR A 602 -0.87 18.10 21.67
C TYR A 602 -0.45 19.47 22.24
N ASP A 603 0.65 19.49 22.99
CA ASP A 603 1.21 20.71 23.59
C ASP A 603 2.75 20.62 23.61
N PRO A 604 3.43 21.08 22.54
CA PRO A 604 4.87 20.95 22.40
C PRO A 604 5.66 21.75 23.45
N ARG A 605 5.07 22.81 24.01
CA ARG A 605 5.71 23.62 25.06
C ARG A 605 5.75 22.87 26.38
N VAL A 606 4.61 22.29 26.77
CA VAL A 606 4.52 21.42 27.95
C VAL A 606 5.42 20.19 27.77
N ALA A 607 5.40 19.58 26.58
CA ALA A 607 6.27 18.44 26.27
C ALA A 607 7.76 18.77 26.46
N LEU A 608 8.24 19.88 25.90
CA LEU A 608 9.64 20.29 26.03
C LEU A 608 10.02 20.58 27.50
N ALA A 609 9.14 21.26 28.25
CA ALA A 609 9.37 21.52 29.67
C ALA A 609 9.50 20.23 30.48
N LEU A 610 8.56 19.29 30.31
CA LEU A 610 8.56 18.00 31.00
C LEU A 610 9.76 17.13 30.61
N ALA A 611 10.13 17.11 29.33
CA ALA A 611 11.31 16.39 28.84
C ALA A 611 12.60 16.92 29.47
N ASN A 612 12.74 18.24 29.59
CA ASN A 612 13.90 18.86 30.24
C ASN A 612 13.97 18.60 31.75
N VAL A 613 12.82 18.62 32.44
CA VAL A 613 12.75 18.24 33.87
C VAL A 613 13.17 16.78 34.06
N ALA A 614 12.68 15.88 33.21
CA ALA A 614 13.07 14.47 33.28
C ALA A 614 14.55 14.26 32.94
N LEU A 615 15.09 14.98 31.96
CA LEU A 615 16.51 14.95 31.60
C LEU A 615 17.38 15.46 32.76
N LEU A 616 16.99 16.54 33.44
CA LEU A 616 17.70 17.03 34.62
C LEU A 616 17.72 15.98 35.74
N ALA A 617 16.57 15.34 36.02
CA ALA A 617 16.50 14.27 37.01
C ALA A 617 17.32 13.02 36.60
N TYR A 618 17.46 12.75 35.30
CA TYR A 618 18.34 11.70 34.80
C TYR A 618 19.83 12.07 34.96
N ARG A 619 20.20 13.30 34.59
CA ARG A 619 21.56 13.84 34.76
C ARG A 619 22.05 13.74 36.20
N ASN A 620 21.24 14.18 37.15
CA ASN A 620 21.61 14.15 38.57
C ASN A 620 21.87 12.71 39.04
N ALA A 621 21.00 11.77 38.68
CA ALA A 621 21.13 10.36 39.04
C ALA A 621 22.36 9.67 38.41
N GLU A 622 22.77 10.08 37.20
CA GLU A 622 23.97 9.54 36.54
C GLU A 622 25.26 10.23 37.02
N GLN A 623 25.18 11.50 37.39
CA GLN A 623 26.30 12.23 37.98
C GLN A 623 26.73 11.62 39.32
N GLU A 624 25.79 11.13 40.13
CA GLU A 624 26.07 10.35 41.35
C GLU A 624 26.87 9.06 41.06
N LYS A 625 26.77 8.53 39.83
CA LYS A 625 27.54 7.37 39.34
C LYS A 625 28.81 7.76 38.57
N GLY A 626 29.16 9.05 38.53
CA GLY A 626 30.30 9.57 37.79
C GLY A 626 30.11 9.68 36.26
N VAL A 627 28.89 9.51 35.76
CA VAL A 627 28.56 9.57 34.32
C VAL A 627 27.99 10.94 33.97
N LYS A 628 28.58 11.62 32.98
CA LYS A 628 28.14 12.94 32.53
C LYS A 628 27.17 12.84 31.35
N VAL A 629 25.90 13.21 31.56
CA VAL A 629 24.87 13.25 30.51
C VAL A 629 24.63 14.69 30.06
N GLU A 630 25.19 15.11 28.93
CA GLU A 630 25.06 16.51 28.48
C GLU A 630 23.84 16.79 27.59
N LYS A 631 23.32 15.79 26.88
CA LYS A 631 22.22 15.97 25.92
C LYS A 631 21.17 14.88 26.11
N MET A 632 20.00 15.06 25.49
CA MET A 632 19.00 14.01 25.40
C MET A 632 19.61 12.81 24.65
N PRO A 633 19.66 11.60 25.26
CA PRO A 633 20.11 10.40 24.56
C PRO A 633 19.14 10.03 23.45
N THR A 634 19.65 9.40 22.40
CA THR A 634 18.83 8.78 21.35
C THR A 634 18.05 7.62 21.93
N LEU A 635 16.73 7.65 21.77
CA LEU A 635 15.86 6.55 22.18
C LEU A 635 15.63 5.60 21.02
N VAL A 636 15.50 4.31 21.31
CA VAL A 636 15.10 3.31 20.32
C VAL A 636 13.59 3.12 20.38
N LEU A 637 12.91 3.42 19.26
CA LEU A 637 11.50 3.10 19.03
C LEU A 637 11.40 1.86 18.14
N ALA A 638 11.07 0.73 18.75
CA ALA A 638 10.84 -0.52 18.05
C ALA A 638 9.42 -0.59 17.48
N HIS A 639 9.26 -1.19 16.30
CA HIS A 639 7.94 -1.37 15.67
C HIS A 639 7.86 -2.65 14.83
N PRO A 640 6.67 -3.24 14.64
CA PRO A 640 6.47 -4.40 13.78
C PRO A 640 6.71 -4.08 12.29
N ALA A 641 6.99 -5.12 11.50
CA ALA A 641 7.42 -5.02 10.11
C ALA A 641 6.29 -4.79 9.07
N HIS A 642 5.30 -3.94 9.35
CA HIS A 642 4.22 -3.59 8.41
C HIS A 642 4.10 -2.08 8.19
N GLU A 643 3.39 -1.70 7.12
CA GLU A 643 3.33 -0.32 6.63
C GLU A 643 2.69 0.66 7.61
N ILE A 644 1.57 0.29 8.23
CA ILE A 644 0.87 1.14 9.22
C ILE A 644 1.83 1.56 10.35
N ALA A 645 2.58 0.60 10.92
CA ALA A 645 3.56 0.87 11.96
C ALA A 645 4.73 1.74 11.46
N ARG A 646 5.25 1.47 10.24
CA ARG A 646 6.32 2.28 9.64
C ARG A 646 5.90 3.74 9.46
N VAL A 647 4.70 3.98 8.91
CA VAL A 647 4.18 5.34 8.69
C VAL A 647 3.91 6.05 10.01
N ALA A 648 3.28 5.37 10.98
CA ALA A 648 3.02 5.90 12.31
C ALA A 648 4.34 6.27 13.04
N CYS A 649 5.29 5.33 13.12
CA CYS A 649 6.55 5.54 13.83
C CYS A 649 7.44 6.60 13.18
N LYS A 650 7.46 6.70 11.85
CA LYS A 650 8.16 7.78 11.14
C LYS A 650 7.57 9.16 11.46
N SER A 651 6.25 9.23 11.61
CA SER A 651 5.55 10.46 11.99
C SER A 651 5.84 10.84 13.46
N ILE A 652 5.84 9.84 14.35
CA ILE A 652 6.24 10.01 15.77
C ILE A 652 7.70 10.49 15.88
N GLN A 653 8.63 9.85 15.17
CA GLN A 653 10.04 10.26 15.11
C GLN A 653 10.17 11.72 14.69
N LYS A 654 9.44 12.14 13.63
CA LYS A 654 9.46 13.54 13.17
C LYS A 654 8.96 14.50 14.24
N HIS A 655 7.85 14.20 14.91
CA HIS A 655 7.29 15.08 15.96
C HIS A 655 8.21 15.21 17.16
N LEU A 656 8.77 14.09 17.64
CA LEU A 656 9.70 14.10 18.77
C LEU A 656 11.05 14.75 18.42
N GLY A 657 11.50 14.61 17.16
CA GLY A 657 12.70 15.29 16.66
C GLY A 657 12.61 16.82 16.72
N LEU A 658 11.42 17.40 16.45
CA LEU A 658 11.18 18.85 16.60
C LEU A 658 11.32 19.32 18.06
N LEU A 659 11.17 18.41 19.02
CA LEU A 659 11.31 18.67 20.46
C LEU A 659 12.71 18.31 20.99
N GLN A 660 13.67 18.05 20.10
CA GLN A 660 15.03 17.62 20.45
C GLN A 660 15.06 16.30 21.24
N ILE A 661 14.08 15.41 20.99
CA ILE A 661 14.07 14.03 21.49
C ILE A 661 14.45 13.13 20.31
N PRO A 662 15.75 12.78 20.14
CA PRO A 662 16.20 11.95 19.04
C PRO A 662 15.65 10.52 19.16
N ILE A 663 15.06 10.02 18.08
CA ILE A 663 14.51 8.66 17.98
C ILE A 663 15.21 7.91 16.85
N GLU A 664 15.70 6.71 17.15
CA GLU A 664 16.11 5.70 16.18
C GLU A 664 14.98 4.68 16.00
N LEU A 665 14.59 4.42 14.75
CA LEU A 665 13.55 3.44 14.45
C LEU A 665 14.16 2.05 14.27
N ARG A 666 13.64 1.06 14.98
CA ARG A 666 14.05 -0.34 14.85
C ARG A 666 12.90 -1.24 14.44
N GLN A 667 13.01 -1.87 13.29
CA GLN A 667 12.03 -2.88 12.89
C GLN A 667 12.26 -4.17 13.69
N LEU A 668 11.21 -4.68 14.33
CA LEU A 668 11.22 -5.99 15.00
C LEU A 668 11.03 -7.11 13.98
N PRO A 669 11.67 -8.28 14.19
CA PRO A 669 11.41 -9.44 13.38
C PRO A 669 9.97 -9.96 13.61
N PRO A 670 9.37 -10.68 12.64
CA PRO A 670 7.97 -11.13 12.75
C PRO A 670 7.69 -12.11 13.89
N ASP A 671 8.72 -12.72 14.48
CA ASP A 671 8.66 -13.66 15.61
C ASP A 671 8.99 -13.00 16.96
N ALA A 672 9.14 -11.67 17.00
CA ALA A 672 9.38 -10.96 18.24
C ALA A 672 8.29 -11.28 19.28
N GLY A 673 8.72 -11.54 20.51
CA GLY A 673 7.81 -11.83 21.61
C GLY A 673 6.96 -10.63 22.06
N PRO A 674 5.95 -10.85 22.93
CA PRO A 674 5.06 -9.80 23.44
C PRO A 674 5.78 -8.75 24.29
N VAL A 675 6.91 -9.12 24.90
CA VAL A 675 7.58 -8.30 25.89
C VAL A 675 8.58 -7.37 25.21
N ILE A 676 8.57 -6.10 25.61
CA ILE A 676 9.53 -5.11 25.11
C ILE A 676 10.98 -5.59 25.33
N PRO A 677 11.86 -5.56 24.30
CA PRO A 677 13.26 -5.91 24.47
C PRO A 677 13.98 -4.97 25.43
N GLU A 678 14.95 -5.49 26.19
CA GLU A 678 15.65 -4.74 27.25
C GLU A 678 16.42 -3.50 26.72
N ASP A 679 16.88 -3.57 25.47
CA ASP A 679 17.63 -2.51 24.80
C ASP A 679 16.76 -1.48 24.08
N VAL A 680 15.43 -1.62 24.13
CA VAL A 680 14.44 -0.72 23.53
C VAL A 680 13.86 0.21 24.58
N ASP A 681 13.66 1.49 24.21
CA ASP A 681 13.04 2.48 25.08
C ASP A 681 11.51 2.51 24.91
N LEU A 682 11.03 2.40 23.67
CA LEU A 682 9.60 2.40 23.31
C LEU A 682 9.30 1.31 22.29
N MET A 683 8.18 0.61 22.44
CA MET A 683 7.69 -0.35 21.44
C MET A 683 6.31 0.08 20.97
N TYR A 684 6.16 0.35 19.67
CA TYR A 684 4.85 0.53 19.05
C TYR A 684 4.14 -0.82 18.95
N THR A 685 2.88 -0.87 19.37
CA THR A 685 2.09 -2.11 19.40
C THR A 685 0.63 -1.85 19.05
N GLU A 686 0.04 -2.80 18.34
CA GLU A 686 -1.38 -2.84 18.00
C GLU A 686 -2.03 -3.95 18.80
N LEU A 687 -2.94 -3.59 19.70
CA LEU A 687 -3.49 -4.47 20.72
C LEU A 687 -4.93 -4.85 20.37
N ALA A 688 -5.16 -6.15 20.27
CA ALA A 688 -6.47 -6.77 20.25
C ALA A 688 -7.02 -6.90 21.68
N MET A 689 -7.33 -5.76 22.31
CA MET A 689 -7.90 -5.67 23.65
C MET A 689 -9.41 -6.00 23.60
N TRP A 690 -9.73 -7.27 23.32
CA TRP A 690 -11.07 -7.74 23.00
C TRP A 690 -11.92 -8.03 24.23
N GLU A 691 -11.30 -8.52 25.30
CA GLU A 691 -11.94 -8.74 26.59
C GLU A 691 -11.09 -8.10 27.70
N PRO A 692 -11.23 -6.77 27.92
CA PRO A 692 -10.47 -6.03 28.94
C PRO A 692 -10.42 -6.67 30.32
N ALA A 693 -11.50 -7.36 30.74
CA ALA A 693 -11.57 -8.07 32.02
C ALA A 693 -10.44 -9.11 32.21
N VAL A 694 -9.94 -9.72 31.13
CA VAL A 694 -8.82 -10.67 31.18
C VAL A 694 -7.55 -10.14 30.52
N ASP A 695 -7.69 -9.28 29.51
CA ASP A 695 -6.59 -8.80 28.69
C ASP A 695 -5.75 -7.71 29.39
N ALA A 696 -6.35 -6.95 30.33
CA ALA A 696 -5.69 -5.83 31.01
C ALA A 696 -4.39 -6.25 31.72
N ARG A 697 -4.39 -7.40 32.42
CA ARG A 697 -3.22 -7.93 33.15
C ARG A 697 -2.06 -8.22 32.22
N SER A 698 -2.33 -8.82 31.06
CA SER A 698 -1.30 -9.19 30.06
C SER A 698 -0.51 -7.97 29.54
N LEU A 699 -1.11 -6.77 29.58
CA LEU A 699 -0.45 -5.53 29.20
C LEU A 699 0.18 -4.78 30.39
N LEU A 700 -0.59 -4.62 31.48
CA LEU A 700 -0.34 -3.61 32.52
C LEU A 700 0.26 -4.17 33.82
N ASP A 701 0.28 -5.50 33.98
CA ASP A 701 0.88 -6.12 35.16
C ASP A 701 2.42 -6.07 35.10
N PHE A 702 3.07 -6.41 36.22
CA PHE A 702 4.52 -6.39 36.37
C PHE A 702 5.23 -7.27 35.34
N ASP A 703 4.71 -8.49 35.11
CA ASP A 703 5.21 -9.44 34.11
C ASP A 703 4.55 -9.25 32.73
N GLY A 704 3.76 -8.20 32.55
CA GLY A 704 3.14 -7.83 31.28
C GLY A 704 4.13 -7.30 30.24
N MET A 705 3.61 -6.90 29.08
CA MET A 705 4.43 -6.45 27.95
C MET A 705 5.39 -5.29 28.26
N SER A 706 5.08 -4.47 29.27
CA SER A 706 5.84 -3.28 29.67
C SER A 706 6.98 -3.55 30.69
N ARG A 707 7.09 -4.77 31.23
CA ARG A 707 8.01 -5.16 32.32
C ARG A 707 7.98 -4.18 33.49
N GLY A 708 6.79 -3.84 33.98
CA GLY A 708 6.64 -3.10 35.24
C GLY A 708 5.29 -2.44 35.44
N ALA A 709 4.74 -2.62 36.64
CA ALA A 709 3.51 -1.98 37.11
C ALA A 709 3.82 -1.00 38.26
N SER A 710 2.99 0.04 38.42
CA SER A 710 2.99 0.79 39.68
C SER A 710 2.28 -0.03 40.76
N PRO A 711 2.57 0.20 42.06
CA PRO A 711 1.85 -0.48 43.13
C PRO A 711 0.33 -0.28 43.06
N ALA A 712 -0.12 0.92 42.64
CA ALA A 712 -1.53 1.22 42.43
C ALA A 712 -2.13 0.37 41.29
N MET A 713 -1.43 0.26 40.16
CA MET A 713 -1.86 -0.58 39.04
C MET A 713 -1.94 -2.07 39.46
N SER A 714 -0.92 -2.59 40.14
CA SER A 714 -0.91 -3.97 40.62
C SER A 714 -2.04 -4.25 41.60
N LEU A 715 -2.38 -3.31 42.48
CA LEU A 715 -3.52 -3.46 43.39
C LEU A 715 -4.84 -3.48 42.60
N ALA A 716 -5.05 -2.52 41.69
CA ALA A 716 -6.27 -2.42 40.90
C ALA A 716 -6.51 -3.65 40.02
N LEU A 717 -5.44 -4.24 39.44
CA LEU A 717 -5.53 -5.49 38.69
C LEU A 717 -5.94 -6.68 39.57
N ARG A 718 -5.40 -6.79 40.79
CA ARG A 718 -5.82 -7.83 41.74
C ARG A 718 -7.26 -7.66 42.20
N GLU A 719 -7.71 -6.41 42.39
CA GLU A 719 -9.11 -6.13 42.74
C GLU A 719 -10.05 -6.45 41.58
N LEU A 720 -9.65 -6.17 40.33
CA LEU A 720 -10.39 -6.60 39.13
C LEU A 720 -10.60 -8.13 39.10
N GLU A 721 -9.58 -8.90 39.47
CA GLU A 721 -9.64 -10.36 39.52
C GLU A 721 -10.55 -10.92 40.62
N GLN A 722 -10.91 -10.10 41.60
CA GLN A 722 -11.85 -10.45 42.67
C GLN A 722 -13.28 -10.04 42.35
N ALA A 723 -13.49 -9.18 41.36
CA ALA A 723 -14.81 -8.71 40.96
C ALA A 723 -15.61 -9.82 40.27
N THR A 724 -16.80 -10.10 40.79
CA THR A 724 -17.65 -11.21 40.31
C THR A 724 -18.86 -10.73 39.51
N GLU A 725 -19.12 -9.43 39.50
CA GLU A 725 -20.30 -8.81 38.89
C GLU A 725 -19.90 -7.76 37.83
N TRP A 726 -20.67 -7.68 36.74
CA TRP A 726 -20.39 -6.76 35.62
C TRP A 726 -20.25 -5.28 36.00
N PRO A 727 -21.13 -4.70 36.84
CA PRO A 727 -20.99 -3.30 37.24
C PRO A 727 -19.70 -3.04 38.02
N GLU A 728 -19.27 -3.99 38.84
CA GLU A 728 -18.03 -3.91 39.61
C GLU A 728 -16.81 -4.02 38.69
N VAL A 729 -16.80 -5.00 37.78
CA VAL A 729 -15.76 -5.18 36.76
C VAL A 729 -15.60 -3.91 35.90
N ALA A 730 -16.69 -3.34 35.40
CA ALA A 730 -16.65 -2.10 34.63
C ALA A 730 -16.11 -0.92 35.45
N ALA A 731 -16.53 -0.78 36.72
CA ALA A 731 -16.01 0.26 37.61
C ALA A 731 -14.50 0.11 37.85
N LYS A 732 -14.02 -1.12 38.10
CA LYS A 732 -12.60 -1.42 38.30
C LYS A 732 -11.77 -1.21 37.04
N LEU A 733 -12.29 -1.55 35.86
CA LEU A 733 -11.60 -1.27 34.60
C LEU A 733 -11.48 0.23 34.32
N ARG A 734 -12.49 1.03 34.65
CA ARG A 734 -12.40 2.50 34.55
C ARG A 734 -11.41 3.08 35.57
N GLU A 735 -11.31 2.50 36.76
CA GLU A 735 -10.26 2.83 37.73
C GLU A 735 -8.86 2.51 37.16
N ILE A 736 -8.67 1.31 36.59
CA ILE A 736 -7.44 0.91 35.90
C ILE A 736 -7.12 1.86 34.76
N HIS A 737 -8.11 2.28 33.97
CA HIS A 737 -7.92 3.28 32.93
C HIS A 737 -7.38 4.58 33.53
N ARG A 738 -7.99 5.11 34.59
CA ARG A 738 -7.53 6.34 35.26
C ARG A 738 -6.10 6.23 35.75
N ILE A 739 -5.75 5.11 36.40
CA ILE A 739 -4.36 4.85 36.83
C ILE A 739 -3.43 4.79 35.61
N ALA A 740 -3.81 4.07 34.55
CA ALA A 740 -3.01 3.99 33.33
C ALA A 740 -2.81 5.36 32.66
N PHE A 741 -3.83 6.21 32.67
CA PHE A 741 -3.77 7.58 32.19
C PHE A 741 -2.79 8.39 33.04
N ASP A 742 -2.96 8.41 34.36
CA ASP A 742 -2.14 9.22 35.28
C ASP A 742 -0.68 8.79 35.27
N ASP A 743 -0.41 7.49 35.40
CA ASP A 743 0.93 6.92 35.38
C ASP A 743 1.58 6.94 33.99
N VAL A 744 0.78 7.19 32.94
CA VAL A 744 1.18 6.97 31.54
C VAL A 744 1.79 5.58 31.41
N ALA A 745 1.04 4.57 31.86
CA ALA A 745 1.49 3.17 31.84
C ALA A 745 1.80 2.71 30.41
N VAL A 746 1.02 3.23 29.46
CA VAL A 746 1.31 3.25 28.02
C VAL A 746 1.21 4.69 27.53
N ILE A 747 1.80 4.99 26.37
CA ILE A 747 1.48 6.22 25.64
C ILE A 747 0.34 5.87 24.67
N PRO A 748 -0.92 6.19 24.99
CA PRO A 748 -2.06 5.85 24.14
C PRO A 748 -1.99 6.68 22.86
N LEU A 749 -2.16 6.04 21.70
CA LEU A 749 -2.15 6.73 20.41
C LEU A 749 -3.58 6.93 19.92
N TRP A 750 -4.16 5.91 19.30
CA TRP A 750 -5.48 5.93 18.70
C TRP A 750 -6.02 4.50 18.65
N GLN A 751 -7.31 4.36 18.38
CA GLN A 751 -7.89 3.10 17.92
C GLN A 751 -8.15 3.16 16.42
N LEU A 752 -8.09 2.01 15.74
CA LEU A 752 -8.45 1.87 14.33
C LEU A 752 -9.45 0.73 14.13
N THR A 753 -10.46 0.97 13.30
CA THR A 753 -11.25 -0.11 12.68
C THR A 753 -10.56 -0.53 11.38
N ASP A 754 -9.89 -1.67 11.43
CA ASP A 754 -9.27 -2.29 10.27
C ASP A 754 -10.31 -2.83 9.28
N HIS A 755 -9.89 -2.99 8.03
CA HIS A 755 -10.74 -3.49 6.95
C HIS A 755 -9.98 -4.53 6.12
N PHE A 756 -10.75 -5.44 5.51
CA PHE A 756 -10.28 -6.38 4.51
C PHE A 756 -10.98 -6.10 3.19
N ALA A 757 -10.43 -6.63 2.10
CA ALA A 757 -11.02 -6.51 0.77
C ALA A 757 -11.10 -7.87 0.09
N TYR A 758 -12.13 -8.13 -0.68
CA TYR A 758 -12.31 -9.41 -1.36
C TYR A 758 -13.02 -9.24 -2.69
N HIS A 759 -12.80 -10.17 -3.60
CA HIS A 759 -13.51 -10.20 -4.86
C HIS A 759 -14.97 -10.62 -4.61
N GLN A 760 -15.93 -9.99 -5.30
CA GLN A 760 -17.36 -10.24 -5.10
C GLN A 760 -17.80 -11.69 -5.33
N GLY A 761 -17.01 -12.49 -6.06
CA GLY A 761 -17.24 -13.92 -6.27
C GLY A 761 -16.87 -14.81 -5.08
N VAL A 762 -16.30 -14.25 -4.00
CA VAL A 762 -16.10 -14.98 -2.74
C VAL A 762 -17.34 -14.79 -1.87
N GLN A 763 -18.06 -15.87 -1.62
CA GLN A 763 -19.25 -15.92 -0.77
C GLN A 763 -18.92 -16.55 0.59
N GLY A 764 -19.82 -16.37 1.56
CA GLY A 764 -19.70 -16.98 2.90
C GLY A 764 -18.71 -16.27 3.83
N ILE A 765 -18.11 -15.16 3.40
CA ILE A 765 -17.36 -14.29 4.32
C ILE A 765 -18.36 -13.50 5.17
N ALA A 766 -18.21 -13.55 6.49
CA ALA A 766 -19.01 -12.74 7.40
C ALA A 766 -18.83 -11.24 7.09
N SER A 767 -19.88 -10.44 7.35
CA SER A 767 -19.85 -9.00 7.08
C SER A 767 -18.90 -8.23 8.00
N ARG A 768 -18.74 -8.71 9.24
CA ARG A 768 -17.88 -8.15 10.29
C ARG A 768 -17.23 -9.24 11.12
N PRO A 769 -16.31 -10.04 10.56
CA PRO A 769 -15.61 -11.05 11.33
C PRO A 769 -14.66 -10.39 12.34
N VAL A 770 -14.34 -11.11 13.42
CA VAL A 770 -13.27 -10.74 14.36
C VAL A 770 -11.90 -10.99 13.74
N THR A 771 -11.75 -12.12 13.05
CA THR A 771 -10.53 -12.51 12.32
C THR A 771 -10.93 -13.00 10.93
N LEU A 772 -10.07 -12.83 9.92
CA LEU A 772 -10.45 -13.11 8.53
C LEU A 772 -11.02 -14.52 8.33
N TYR A 773 -10.39 -15.52 8.96
CA TYR A 773 -10.73 -16.93 8.80
C TYR A 773 -11.69 -17.47 9.85
N GLN A 774 -12.44 -16.61 10.55
CA GLN A 774 -13.40 -17.00 11.59
C GLN A 774 -14.34 -18.13 11.13
N ASP A 775 -14.87 -18.00 9.91
CA ASP A 775 -15.83 -18.92 9.29
C ASP A 775 -15.31 -19.47 7.93
N ILE A 776 -14.01 -19.76 7.82
CA ILE A 776 -13.36 -20.19 6.57
C ILE A 776 -14.00 -21.43 5.93
N GLU A 777 -14.61 -22.31 6.72
CA GLU A 777 -15.35 -23.48 6.26
C GLU A 777 -16.63 -23.12 5.48
N GLN A 778 -17.16 -21.91 5.66
CA GLN A 778 -18.34 -21.39 4.96
C GLN A 778 -17.99 -20.72 3.64
N TRP A 779 -16.71 -20.43 3.39
CA TRP A 779 -16.29 -19.73 2.19
C TRP A 779 -16.55 -20.57 0.95
N ARG A 780 -17.17 -19.95 -0.06
CA ARG A 780 -17.45 -20.57 -1.37
C ARG A 780 -16.94 -19.65 -2.46
N LEU A 781 -16.26 -20.23 -3.44
CA LEU A 781 -15.80 -19.50 -4.63
C LEU A 781 -16.77 -19.73 -5.78
N GLU A 782 -17.36 -18.66 -6.27
CA GLU A 782 -18.02 -18.68 -7.56
C GLU A 782 -16.99 -18.91 -8.67
N PHE A 783 -17.38 -19.66 -9.69
CA PHE A 783 -16.54 -19.81 -10.87
C PHE A 783 -16.40 -18.47 -11.57
N TYR A 784 -15.19 -17.94 -11.57
CA TYR A 784 -14.84 -16.73 -12.31
C TYR A 784 -13.96 -17.09 -13.51
N TYR A 785 -14.36 -16.59 -14.67
CA TYR A 785 -13.53 -16.58 -15.86
C TYR A 785 -13.39 -15.13 -16.32
N PRO A 786 -12.17 -14.59 -16.47
CA PRO A 786 -12.00 -13.20 -16.85
C PRO A 786 -12.60 -12.96 -18.24
N ALA A 787 -13.65 -12.15 -18.28
CA ALA A 787 -14.08 -11.51 -19.51
C ALA A 787 -13.00 -10.50 -19.92
N GLU A 788 -12.79 -10.32 -21.21
CA GLU A 788 -12.01 -9.16 -21.62
C GLU A 788 -12.79 -7.88 -21.31
N PRO A 789 -12.16 -6.87 -20.69
CA PRO A 789 -12.71 -5.53 -20.66
C PRO A 789 -12.70 -4.89 -22.05
#